data_AF-A0AAD9NSJ6-F1
#
_entry.id   AF-A0AAD9NSJ6-F1
#
_cell.length_a   1.000
_cell.length_b   1.000
_cell.length_c   1.000
_cell.angle_alpha   90.00
_cell.angle_beta   90.00
_cell.angle_gamma   90.00
#
_symmetry.space_group_name_H-M   'P 1'
#
loop_
_entity.id
_entity.type
_entity.pdbx_description
1 polymer ?
#
loop_
_entity_poly.entity_id
_entity_poly.type
_entity_poly.pdbx_seq_one_letter_code
_entity_poly.pdbx_strand_id
1 'polypeptide(L)'
;MKFPTSLTATPPHIYQWLCQLLRRTSCAPFPYLPGVSEKTKNVIAMFVVLLEPEDPKELSWSRYLRKVSAAGHRSADFEDSLMNSFATFPASNFNPYERLVLFMAHQARQHRKAGGYDGRQFSDATSATSMTNKWTKDEDDGMEYLDKELRFSEDLRVNEVRRLLQSSHPVRINLTQRPEVSDHEFIQEQEKHLYMTCIRTMALPLGRGLFMMCTYRPVPTEALPIPKLCLTGCVPPRNTTVDLTHIDAPANMSRWPQFHNGVAAGLCIAHSSQVDSTWILYNRPRTTDLSYEHAGFLMGLGLNGHLSNLATLSIHRYLSRVSAGHSGGRDGRGTMDVATTRLLSIHVAALLPPTSTELEVPHNVQVAAILGVGLVYQGTAHTHIAEVLLNEIGRPPGPEMENCCDRESYSLAAGLALGLVMLGKDGEVQGLSDLSMADQLYHYMEGGQKRPPRGTDKDWHKSPSYQIKACYTRIVHLQIMAVAEWLAPPETQFLLDFVRPDFLMLRTISRCLVRWDFVLPSQDWVNSNLPANQFSYLDQAYCNLVAGACVAMALKFAGSANQCAFTTLYDFSSKMLKLLSKPQLLEQAGKTTVEQCLIIIVMAGTGNLDVLRLCRHLRSRVGASYNYVLYGSHLAVSMAIGLLFMGGGRYTLGTKPESIAILLCAIFPMWPIHSNDNRYHLQAFRHLYVLAAEPRILLPCDVATGQLCYIPLRISFKVEVTGSRYWPVHFSGDKNWNVLSHILQSKGYLYVKQRVGHLSYMADPQLEDVKSFCSDTRIVAFTKYFCSASNEHEYEKSQFLSRILYECISREKLDMLDMYLAMYQMQQQLPGTTSSLDLWQLKLVLAFYERLGCVTRGTTASDVSSGDQLISDEFLTGIRCGVENTLTTWQNGPGSKILASYLRRGNPVLATCTERQMLASFLSWYEAPQPLCEDDFKVLKECASVPVLYMKLCHKGLSVAAAMALSTTLHTAKPP
;
A
#
# COMPACT_ATOMS: atom_id res chain seq x y z
N MET A 1 59.30 -42.74 14.88
CA MET A 1 58.13 -42.04 14.29
C MET A 1 58.64 -40.81 13.55
N LYS A 2 58.32 -40.63 12.25
CA LYS A 2 58.57 -39.36 11.58
C LYS A 2 57.50 -38.38 12.05
N PHE A 3 57.87 -37.37 12.83
CA PHE A 3 56.94 -36.31 13.21
C PHE A 3 56.54 -35.54 11.94
N PRO A 4 55.23 -35.37 11.67
CA PRO A 4 54.78 -34.54 10.56
C PRO A 4 55.28 -33.10 10.72
N THR A 5 55.69 -32.45 9.63
CA THR A 5 56.06 -31.00 9.63
C THR A 5 54.88 -30.08 9.96
N SER A 6 53.67 -30.62 10.08
CA SER A 6 52.46 -29.94 10.54
C SER A 6 52.30 -29.93 12.06
N LEU A 7 53.09 -30.69 12.81
CA LEU A 7 52.99 -30.81 14.27
C LEU A 7 54.03 -29.88 14.92
N THR A 8 53.57 -28.77 15.48
CA THR A 8 54.41 -27.74 16.12
C THR A 8 54.74 -28.11 17.57
N ALA A 9 55.89 -27.62 18.06
CA ALA A 9 56.32 -27.84 19.46
C ALA A 9 55.37 -27.21 20.49
N THR A 10 54.67 -26.13 20.10
CA THR A 10 53.57 -25.55 20.86
C THR A 10 52.23 -26.04 20.30
N PRO A 11 51.30 -26.53 21.12
CA PRO A 11 49.99 -26.95 20.64
C PRO A 11 49.18 -25.74 20.15
N PRO A 12 48.59 -25.78 18.94
CA PRO A 12 47.80 -24.68 18.41
C PRO A 12 46.51 -24.51 19.22
N HIS A 13 46.38 -23.39 19.93
CA HIS A 13 45.21 -23.07 20.75
C HIS A 13 44.41 -21.91 20.13
N ILE A 14 43.17 -22.19 19.70
CA ILE A 14 42.35 -21.22 18.96
C ILE A 14 42.02 -19.96 19.76
N TYR A 15 41.68 -20.09 21.06
CA TYR A 15 41.37 -18.92 21.90
C TYR A 15 42.58 -18.01 22.08
N GLN A 16 43.77 -18.59 22.22
CA GLN A 16 45.01 -17.84 22.34
C GLN A 16 45.35 -17.13 21.02
N TRP A 17 45.17 -17.83 19.90
CA TRP A 17 45.37 -17.28 18.56
C TRP A 17 44.42 -16.10 18.28
N LEU A 18 43.14 -16.23 18.65
CA LEU A 18 42.16 -15.14 18.52
C LEU A 18 42.49 -13.95 19.44
N CYS A 19 42.88 -14.18 20.69
CA CYS A 19 43.34 -13.12 21.59
C CYS A 19 44.57 -12.37 21.03
N GLN A 20 45.53 -13.10 20.47
CA GLN A 20 46.73 -12.55 19.83
C GLN A 20 46.39 -11.74 18.57
N LEU A 21 45.47 -12.27 17.75
CA LEU A 21 44.94 -11.56 16.58
C LEU A 21 44.28 -10.25 17.00
N LEU A 22 43.44 -10.27 18.05
CA LEU A 22 42.77 -9.08 18.58
C LEU A 22 43.77 -8.05 19.12
N ARG A 23 44.82 -8.48 19.82
CA ARG A 23 45.89 -7.62 20.37
C ARG A 23 46.94 -7.16 19.33
N ARG A 24 46.80 -7.51 18.05
CA ARG A 24 47.76 -7.21 16.95
C ARG A 24 49.17 -7.77 17.16
N THR A 25 49.32 -8.87 17.88
CA THR A 25 50.62 -9.56 17.95
C THR A 25 50.81 -10.45 16.73
N SER A 26 52.04 -10.65 16.26
CA SER A 26 52.32 -11.49 15.10
C SER A 26 51.87 -12.94 15.35
N CYS A 27 50.89 -13.40 14.59
CA CYS A 27 50.33 -14.75 14.71
C CYS A 27 50.89 -15.64 13.59
N ALA A 28 51.27 -16.87 13.93
CA ALA A 28 51.52 -17.90 12.92
C ALA A 28 50.20 -18.35 12.28
N PRO A 29 50.17 -18.77 11.01
CA PRO A 29 48.94 -19.21 10.35
C PRO A 29 48.37 -20.46 11.03
N PHE A 30 47.06 -20.44 11.32
CA PHE A 30 46.41 -21.50 12.10
C PHE A 30 46.23 -22.77 11.26
N PRO A 31 46.65 -23.95 11.75
CA PRO A 31 46.50 -25.20 11.03
C PRO A 31 45.03 -25.68 11.04
N TYR A 32 44.44 -25.95 9.88
CA TYR A 32 43.09 -26.51 9.78
C TYR A 32 43.06 -27.78 8.91
N LEU A 33 42.13 -28.69 9.25
CA LEU A 33 41.87 -29.95 8.56
C LEU A 33 40.61 -29.81 7.69
N PRO A 34 40.72 -29.83 6.35
CA PRO A 34 39.58 -29.74 5.44
C PRO A 34 38.53 -30.81 5.75
N GLY A 35 37.26 -30.43 5.80
CA GLY A 35 36.13 -31.35 6.04
C GLY A 35 35.88 -31.74 7.51
N VAL A 36 36.84 -31.55 8.42
CA VAL A 36 36.68 -31.85 9.86
C VAL A 36 36.60 -30.57 10.70
N SER A 37 37.49 -29.60 10.46
CA SER A 37 37.56 -28.35 11.23
C SER A 37 36.97 -27.15 10.48
N GLU A 38 35.88 -27.35 9.72
CA GLU A 38 35.23 -26.27 8.96
C GLU A 38 34.67 -25.18 9.88
N LYS A 39 34.18 -25.52 11.07
CA LYS A 39 33.75 -24.53 12.07
C LYS A 39 34.90 -23.61 12.49
N THR A 40 36.08 -24.18 12.77
CA THR A 40 37.28 -23.43 13.15
C THR A 40 37.72 -22.49 12.03
N LYS A 41 37.74 -22.98 10.79
CA LYS A 41 38.01 -22.18 9.59
C LYS A 41 37.02 -21.02 9.45
N ASN A 42 35.72 -21.29 9.62
CA ASN A 42 34.68 -20.27 9.50
C ASN A 42 34.80 -19.19 10.59
N VAL A 43 35.09 -19.57 11.84
CA VAL A 43 35.31 -18.62 12.94
C VAL A 43 36.53 -17.73 12.64
N ILE A 44 37.65 -18.33 12.25
CA ILE A 44 38.86 -17.56 11.89
C ILE A 44 38.56 -16.60 10.74
N ALA A 45 37.86 -17.06 9.70
CA ALA A 45 37.46 -16.20 8.58
C ALA A 45 36.55 -15.05 9.01
N MET A 46 35.57 -15.29 9.90
CA MET A 46 34.70 -14.24 10.43
C MET A 46 35.50 -13.16 11.18
N PHE A 47 36.43 -13.55 12.04
CA PHE A 47 37.28 -12.60 12.77
C PHE A 47 38.21 -11.83 11.83
N VAL A 48 38.75 -12.46 10.79
CA VAL A 48 39.61 -11.77 9.81
C VAL A 48 38.81 -10.76 8.97
N VAL A 49 37.65 -11.14 8.43
CA VAL A 49 36.77 -10.23 7.66
C VAL A 49 36.27 -9.05 8.49
N LEU A 50 36.06 -9.25 9.80
CA LEU A 50 35.64 -8.18 10.70
C LEU A 50 36.77 -7.18 11.00
N LEU A 51 38.01 -7.64 11.02
CA LEU A 51 39.14 -6.91 11.59
C LEU A 51 40.04 -6.22 10.56
N GLU A 52 40.06 -6.70 9.32
CA GLU A 52 40.84 -6.11 8.22
C GLU A 52 39.92 -5.26 7.31
N PRO A 53 40.34 -4.04 6.93
CA PRO A 53 39.52 -3.14 6.11
C PRO A 53 39.54 -3.50 4.61
N GLU A 54 40.49 -4.33 4.18
CA GLU A 54 40.65 -4.76 2.78
C GLU A 54 39.51 -5.68 2.32
N ASP A 55 39.20 -5.66 1.02
CA ASP A 55 38.19 -6.55 0.47
C ASP A 55 38.61 -8.02 0.67
N PRO A 56 37.69 -8.95 1.02
CA PRO A 56 38.03 -10.36 1.25
C PRO A 56 38.68 -11.06 0.05
N LYS A 57 38.56 -10.45 -1.15
CA LYS A 57 39.15 -10.88 -2.41
C LYS A 57 40.64 -10.50 -2.56
N GLU A 58 41.06 -9.43 -1.89
CA GLU A 58 42.44 -8.92 -1.92
C GLU A 58 43.28 -9.45 -0.76
N LEU A 59 42.63 -10.06 0.24
CA LEU A 59 43.30 -10.64 1.39
C LEU A 59 44.12 -11.89 1.04
N SER A 60 45.38 -11.89 1.49
CA SER A 60 46.24 -13.08 1.48
C SER A 60 45.83 -14.07 2.58
N TRP A 61 44.84 -14.92 2.30
CA TRP A 61 44.33 -15.94 3.24
C TRP A 61 45.41 -16.91 3.76
N SER A 62 46.51 -17.08 3.01
CA SER A 62 47.71 -17.83 3.39
C SER A 62 48.44 -17.28 4.62
N ARG A 63 48.22 -16.01 4.97
CA ARG A 63 48.75 -15.36 6.18
C ARG A 63 48.07 -15.84 7.46
N TYR A 64 46.80 -16.25 7.38
CA TYR A 64 45.98 -16.56 8.55
C TYR A 64 45.64 -18.05 8.69
N LEU A 65 45.50 -18.78 7.58
CA LEU A 65 45.11 -20.19 7.58
C LEU A 65 46.15 -21.06 6.85
N ARG A 66 46.53 -22.17 7.48
CA ARG A 66 47.40 -23.20 6.89
C ARG A 66 46.64 -24.51 6.72
N LYS A 67 46.44 -24.95 5.48
CA LYS A 67 45.79 -26.24 5.16
C LYS A 67 46.70 -27.41 5.55
N VAL A 68 46.23 -28.29 6.44
CA VAL A 68 46.90 -29.55 6.77
C VAL A 68 46.31 -30.65 5.88
N SER A 69 47.08 -31.10 4.90
CA SER A 69 46.64 -32.14 3.95
C SER A 69 47.22 -33.50 4.37
N ALA A 70 46.41 -34.56 4.32
CA ALA A 70 46.91 -35.92 4.46
C ALA A 70 47.84 -36.25 3.27
N ALA A 71 48.92 -37.00 3.51
CA ALA A 71 49.86 -37.38 2.47
C ALA A 71 49.15 -38.12 1.33
N GLY A 72 49.16 -37.54 0.12
CA GLY A 72 48.63 -38.17 -1.10
C GLY A 72 47.29 -37.65 -1.64
N HIS A 73 46.62 -36.68 -1.00
CA HIS A 73 45.41 -36.06 -1.56
C HIS A 73 45.71 -34.67 -2.18
N ARG A 74 45.65 -34.58 -3.52
CA ARG A 74 45.45 -33.29 -4.22
C ARG A 74 43.95 -33.00 -4.21
N SER A 75 43.49 -32.09 -3.34
CA SER A 75 42.15 -31.52 -3.43
C SER A 75 42.23 -30.06 -3.85
N ALA A 76 41.24 -29.65 -4.65
CA ALA A 76 41.07 -28.35 -5.31
C ALA A 76 41.55 -27.14 -4.48
N ASP A 77 42.05 -26.14 -5.20
CA ASP A 77 42.78 -25.01 -4.66
C ASP A 77 41.97 -24.24 -3.60
N PHE A 78 42.64 -24.01 -2.47
CA PHE A 78 42.13 -23.37 -1.26
C PHE A 78 41.47 -22.00 -1.50
N GLU A 79 41.96 -21.26 -2.48
CA GLU A 79 41.49 -19.93 -2.83
C GLU A 79 40.15 -19.98 -3.56
N ASP A 80 39.90 -20.96 -4.43
CA ASP A 80 38.68 -21.01 -5.26
C ASP A 80 37.38 -21.19 -4.47
N SER A 81 37.39 -21.92 -3.35
CA SER A 81 36.16 -22.15 -2.54
C SER A 81 35.77 -20.92 -1.70
N LEU A 82 36.75 -20.22 -1.14
CA LEU A 82 36.54 -18.97 -0.41
C LEU A 82 36.24 -17.82 -1.40
N MET A 83 37.02 -17.72 -2.48
CA MET A 83 36.81 -16.73 -3.54
C MET A 83 35.46 -16.90 -4.23
N ASN A 84 35.00 -18.12 -4.52
CA ASN A 84 33.63 -18.34 -5.02
C ASN A 84 32.54 -17.93 -4.02
N SER A 85 32.80 -18.06 -2.72
CA SER A 85 31.88 -17.58 -1.67
C SER A 85 31.81 -16.05 -1.63
N PHE A 86 32.85 -15.34 -2.08
CA PHE A 86 32.91 -13.87 -2.15
C PHE A 86 32.66 -13.32 -3.57
N ALA A 87 32.70 -14.15 -4.62
CA ALA A 87 32.59 -13.76 -6.03
C ALA A 87 31.16 -13.38 -6.45
N THR A 88 30.13 -13.92 -5.79
CA THR A 88 28.72 -13.65 -6.10
C THR A 88 28.21 -12.26 -5.69
N PHE A 89 29.05 -11.40 -5.11
CA PHE A 89 28.61 -10.14 -4.52
C PHE A 89 29.29 -8.92 -5.19
N PRO A 90 28.51 -7.90 -5.62
CA PRO A 90 29.05 -6.65 -6.12
C PRO A 90 29.75 -5.92 -4.97
N ALA A 91 31.07 -5.77 -5.11
CA ALA A 91 31.95 -5.18 -4.12
C ALA A 91 32.18 -3.70 -4.45
N SER A 92 31.71 -2.81 -3.56
CA SER A 92 32.29 -1.47 -3.35
C SER A 92 31.58 -0.63 -2.26
N ASN A 93 30.31 -0.90 -1.92
CA ASN A 93 29.52 0.00 -1.05
C ASN A 93 29.06 -0.55 0.31
N PHE A 94 29.43 -1.78 0.68
CA PHE A 94 28.97 -2.40 1.94
C PHE A 94 29.96 -2.20 3.10
N ASN A 95 29.44 -1.89 4.28
CA ASN A 95 30.20 -1.79 5.54
C ASN A 95 30.78 -3.17 5.93
N PRO A 96 31.96 -3.28 6.57
CA PRO A 96 32.50 -4.55 7.08
C PRO A 96 31.49 -5.44 7.82
N TYR A 97 30.56 -4.86 8.60
CA TYR A 97 29.52 -5.64 9.27
C TYR A 97 28.50 -6.27 8.29
N GLU A 98 28.10 -5.54 7.25
CA GLU A 98 27.18 -6.05 6.23
C GLU A 98 27.84 -7.18 5.42
N ARG A 99 29.13 -7.03 5.10
CA ARG A 99 29.94 -8.07 4.45
C ARG A 99 29.99 -9.35 5.28
N LEU A 100 30.18 -9.21 6.60
CA LEU A 100 30.21 -10.34 7.53
C LEU A 100 28.86 -11.08 7.57
N VAL A 101 27.75 -10.34 7.68
CA VAL A 101 26.39 -10.94 7.70
C VAL A 101 26.08 -11.65 6.39
N LEU A 102 26.44 -11.06 5.25
CA LEU A 102 26.28 -11.70 3.94
C LEU A 102 27.10 -12.98 3.83
N PHE A 103 28.34 -12.96 4.33
CA PHE A 103 29.19 -14.16 4.41
C PHE A 103 28.56 -15.26 5.27
N MET A 104 28.07 -14.91 6.47
CA MET A 104 27.37 -15.85 7.36
C MET A 104 26.11 -16.44 6.70
N ALA A 105 25.30 -15.61 6.04
CA ALA A 105 24.08 -16.04 5.36
C ALA A 105 24.37 -16.98 4.18
N HIS A 106 25.43 -16.72 3.42
CA HIS A 106 25.87 -17.61 2.35
C HIS A 106 26.35 -18.96 2.89
N GLN A 107 27.19 -18.96 3.94
CA GLN A 107 27.65 -20.18 4.61
C GLN A 107 26.48 -21.01 5.16
N ALA A 108 25.48 -20.36 5.78
CA ALA A 108 24.27 -21.02 6.25
C ALA A 108 23.45 -21.66 5.12
N ARG A 109 23.34 -21.00 3.96
CA ARG A 109 22.69 -21.56 2.76
C ARG A 109 23.44 -22.78 2.21
N GLN A 110 24.77 -22.75 2.18
CA GLN A 110 25.61 -23.87 1.73
C GLN A 110 25.43 -25.09 2.66
N HIS A 111 25.42 -24.88 3.97
CA HIS A 111 25.14 -25.94 4.95
C HIS A 111 23.72 -26.53 4.82
N ARG A 112 22.69 -25.71 4.54
CA ARG A 112 21.32 -26.19 4.28
C ARG A 112 21.18 -26.98 2.97
N LYS A 113 22.00 -26.69 1.95
CA LYS A 113 22.01 -27.49 0.70
C LYS A 113 22.69 -28.84 0.88
N ALA A 114 23.63 -28.97 1.83
CA ALA A 114 24.36 -30.21 2.10
C ALA A 114 23.64 -31.16 3.07
N GLY A 115 22.81 -30.64 3.98
CA GLY A 115 21.89 -31.45 4.79
C GLY A 115 20.47 -31.26 4.26
N GLY A 116 19.94 -32.24 3.53
CA GLY A 116 18.63 -32.21 2.86
C GLY A 116 17.42 -31.98 3.78
N TYR A 117 17.31 -30.78 4.33
CA TYR A 117 16.14 -30.27 5.03
C TYR A 117 15.52 -29.19 4.16
N ASP A 118 14.40 -29.58 3.55
CA ASP A 118 13.63 -28.78 2.63
C ASP A 118 13.07 -27.55 3.35
N GLY A 119 13.46 -26.36 2.90
CA GLY A 119 12.98 -25.09 3.41
C GLY A 119 11.58 -24.77 2.90
N ARG A 120 10.58 -25.56 3.32
CA ARG A 120 9.16 -25.17 3.23
C ARG A 120 8.70 -24.71 4.60
N GLN A 121 8.85 -23.42 4.89
CA GLN A 121 8.11 -22.74 5.95
C GLN A 121 8.26 -21.22 5.78
N PHE A 122 7.74 -20.70 4.67
CA PHE A 122 7.23 -19.32 4.54
C PHE A 122 6.36 -19.29 3.27
N SER A 123 5.31 -20.12 3.28
CA SER A 123 4.18 -20.02 2.36
C SER A 123 2.95 -20.41 3.18
N ASP A 124 1.99 -19.50 3.22
CA ASP A 124 0.63 -19.66 3.73
C ASP A 124 0.45 -19.75 5.25
N ALA A 125 0.74 -18.63 5.92
CA ALA A 125 -0.03 -18.20 7.08
C ALA A 125 -0.97 -17.04 6.67
N THR A 126 -1.91 -17.33 5.78
CA THR A 126 -3.14 -16.52 5.63
C THR A 126 -4.36 -17.42 5.77
N SER A 127 -4.45 -18.12 6.90
CA SER A 127 -5.75 -18.50 7.42
C SER A 127 -6.38 -17.24 8.01
N ALA A 128 -7.19 -16.56 7.20
CA ALA A 128 -8.10 -15.54 7.68
C ALA A 128 -9.00 -16.19 8.73
N THR A 129 -8.73 -15.92 10.02
CA THR A 129 -9.68 -16.21 11.09
C THR A 129 -10.85 -15.26 10.88
N SER A 130 -11.82 -15.65 10.06
CA SER A 130 -13.11 -14.96 10.05
C SER A 130 -13.73 -15.22 11.41
N MET A 131 -13.60 -14.27 12.33
CA MET A 131 -14.49 -14.21 13.48
C MET A 131 -15.89 -13.97 12.92
N THR A 132 -16.63 -15.06 12.71
CA THR A 132 -18.06 -15.05 12.50
C THR A 132 -18.70 -14.58 13.79
N ASN A 133 -18.74 -13.27 13.99
CA ASN A 133 -19.70 -12.71 14.91
C ASN A 133 -21.07 -13.02 14.30
N LYS A 134 -21.80 -13.93 14.95
CA LYS A 134 -23.25 -14.09 14.76
C LYS A 134 -23.92 -12.80 15.21
N TRP A 135 -23.95 -11.80 14.34
CA TRP A 135 -24.97 -10.77 14.39
C TRP A 135 -26.25 -11.40 13.86
N THR A 136 -27.37 -10.89 14.38
CA THR A 136 -28.74 -11.25 14.04
C THR A 136 -28.91 -11.44 12.52
N LYS A 137 -29.78 -12.38 12.10
CA LYS A 137 -30.23 -12.52 10.69
C LYS A 137 -31.01 -11.27 10.27
N ASP A 138 -30.36 -10.13 10.21
CA ASP A 138 -30.81 -8.98 9.45
C ASP A 138 -30.50 -9.30 7.98
N GLU A 139 -31.39 -8.93 7.07
CA GLU A 139 -31.25 -9.26 5.65
C GLU A 139 -29.94 -8.67 5.08
N ASP A 140 -29.17 -9.47 4.36
CA ASP A 140 -27.86 -9.07 3.79
C ASP A 140 -27.99 -7.81 2.92
N ASP A 141 -27.30 -6.74 3.33
CA ASP A 141 -27.27 -5.46 2.62
C ASP A 141 -26.13 -5.37 1.58
N GLY A 142 -25.34 -6.44 1.44
CA GLY A 142 -24.20 -6.57 0.56
C GLY A 142 -22.98 -5.75 1.02
N MET A 143 -22.98 -5.26 2.27
CA MET A 143 -21.93 -4.37 2.81
C MET A 143 -21.18 -4.93 4.02
N GLU A 144 -21.30 -6.24 4.29
CA GLU A 144 -20.70 -6.89 5.46
C GLU A 144 -19.20 -7.12 5.37
N TYR A 145 -18.66 -7.19 4.15
CA TYR A 145 -17.28 -7.62 3.87
C TYR A 145 -16.23 -6.51 3.96
N LEU A 146 -16.58 -5.35 4.51
CA LEU A 146 -15.60 -4.29 4.79
C LEU A 146 -14.78 -4.67 6.01
N ASP A 147 -13.47 -4.85 5.81
CA ASP A 147 -12.53 -4.97 6.91
C ASP A 147 -12.65 -3.74 7.82
N LYS A 148 -12.62 -3.93 9.14
CA LYS A 148 -12.55 -2.83 10.11
C LYS A 148 -11.16 -2.20 10.03
N GLU A 149 -10.97 -1.34 9.03
CA GLU A 149 -9.68 -0.71 8.78
C GLU A 149 -9.38 0.39 9.79
N LEU A 150 -8.11 0.48 10.16
CA LEU A 150 -7.55 1.47 11.08
C LEU A 150 -7.73 2.92 10.64
N ARG A 151 -8.10 3.16 9.39
CA ARG A 151 -8.12 4.50 8.82
C ARG A 151 -9.11 5.44 9.51
N PHE A 152 -10.23 4.90 10.01
CA PHE A 152 -11.28 5.68 10.67
C PHE A 152 -11.54 5.13 12.09
N SER A 153 -10.52 5.19 12.94
CA SER A 153 -10.60 4.68 14.32
C SER A 153 -11.34 5.60 15.29
N GLU A 154 -11.28 6.91 15.08
CA GLU A 154 -11.89 7.91 15.98
C GLU A 154 -13.42 7.99 15.83
N ASP A 155 -13.95 7.73 14.62
CA ASP A 155 -15.37 7.91 14.28
C ASP A 155 -15.97 6.69 13.57
N LEU A 156 -17.26 6.42 13.82
CA LEU A 156 -18.04 5.38 13.13
C LEU A 156 -18.57 5.81 11.75
N ARG A 157 -17.80 6.59 10.99
CA ARG A 157 -18.25 7.16 9.71
C ARG A 157 -18.57 6.11 8.64
N VAL A 158 -17.88 4.97 8.64
CA VAL A 158 -18.13 3.85 7.72
C VAL A 158 -19.51 3.23 7.99
N ASN A 159 -19.90 3.09 9.26
CA ASN A 159 -21.23 2.59 9.64
C ASN A 159 -22.34 3.57 9.21
N GLU A 160 -22.09 4.88 9.35
CA GLU A 160 -23.03 5.90 8.87
C GLU A 160 -23.16 5.85 7.34
N VAL A 161 -22.06 5.69 6.59
CA VAL A 161 -22.09 5.54 5.13
C VAL A 161 -22.86 4.29 4.71
N ARG A 162 -22.64 3.15 5.39
CA ARG A 162 -23.42 1.91 5.20
C ARG A 162 -24.92 2.18 5.39
N ARG A 163 -25.31 2.86 6.47
CA ARG A 163 -26.70 3.27 6.72
C ARG A 163 -27.25 4.22 5.64
N LEU A 164 -26.42 5.11 5.09
CA LEU A 164 -26.84 6.05 4.04
C LEU A 164 -27.01 5.37 2.68
N LEU A 165 -26.19 4.37 2.35
CA LEU A 165 -26.18 3.67 1.06
C LEU A 165 -26.97 2.35 1.04
N GLN A 166 -27.55 1.94 2.17
CA GLN A 166 -28.38 0.74 2.23
C GLN A 166 -29.62 0.85 1.33
N SER A 167 -29.92 -0.23 0.60
CA SER A 167 -31.07 -0.32 -0.30
C SER A 167 -31.93 -1.58 -0.11
N SER A 168 -31.50 -2.51 0.76
CA SER A 168 -32.20 -3.78 1.00
C SER A 168 -33.33 -3.71 2.02
N HIS A 169 -33.29 -2.74 2.93
CA HIS A 169 -34.25 -2.63 4.02
C HIS A 169 -35.40 -1.67 3.66
N PRO A 170 -36.64 -1.95 4.10
CA PRO A 170 -37.78 -1.06 3.88
C PRO A 170 -37.59 0.30 4.57
N VAL A 171 -38.08 1.34 3.92
CA VAL A 171 -37.91 2.73 4.36
C VAL A 171 -38.93 3.06 5.46
N ARG A 172 -38.48 3.64 6.57
CA ARG A 172 -39.40 4.11 7.62
C ARG A 172 -40.13 5.39 7.20
N ILE A 173 -41.46 5.36 7.20
CA ILE A 173 -42.33 6.50 6.89
C ILE A 173 -42.87 7.08 8.20
N ASN A 174 -42.36 8.23 8.61
CA ASN A 174 -42.76 8.92 9.85
C ASN A 174 -43.73 10.06 9.54
N LEU A 175 -44.95 9.74 9.11
CA LEU A 175 -46.02 10.73 8.90
C LEU A 175 -47.06 10.62 10.01
N THR A 176 -47.49 11.75 10.52
CA THR A 176 -48.58 11.84 11.51
C THR A 176 -49.87 12.21 10.80
N GLN A 177 -50.89 11.35 10.91
CA GLN A 177 -52.22 11.65 10.37
C GLN A 177 -52.80 12.87 11.07
N ARG A 178 -53.26 13.84 10.29
CA ARG A 178 -54.00 14.99 10.83
C ARG A 178 -55.44 14.58 11.09
N PRO A 179 -56.11 15.08 12.14
CA PRO A 179 -57.50 14.70 12.46
C PRO A 179 -58.51 14.97 11.33
N GLU A 180 -58.18 15.89 10.42
CA GLU A 180 -59.01 16.33 9.29
C GLU A 180 -58.88 15.42 8.05
N VAL A 181 -57.83 14.57 7.99
CA VAL A 181 -57.48 13.78 6.79
C VAL A 181 -58.05 12.37 6.93
N SER A 182 -58.83 11.95 5.93
CA SER A 182 -59.39 10.59 5.89
C SER A 182 -58.30 9.52 5.80
N ASP A 183 -58.60 8.29 6.25
CA ASP A 183 -57.63 7.19 6.19
C ASP A 183 -57.15 6.90 4.76
N HIS A 184 -58.05 7.01 3.78
CA HIS A 184 -57.72 6.80 2.37
C HIS A 184 -56.76 7.89 1.83
N GLU A 185 -57.05 9.15 2.15
CA GLU A 185 -56.19 10.28 1.78
C GLU A 185 -54.83 10.20 2.49
N PHE A 186 -54.81 9.72 3.74
CA PHE A 186 -53.58 9.50 4.48
C PHE A 186 -52.72 8.37 3.89
N ILE A 187 -53.33 7.27 3.45
CA ILE A 187 -52.61 6.20 2.72
C ILE A 187 -52.01 6.75 1.43
N GLN A 188 -52.74 7.56 0.66
CA GLN A 188 -52.20 8.22 -0.54
C GLN A 188 -51.05 9.18 -0.21
N GLU A 189 -51.12 9.91 0.90
CA GLU A 189 -50.03 10.76 1.38
C GLU A 189 -48.79 9.93 1.75
N GLN A 190 -48.99 8.79 2.42
CA GLN A 190 -47.92 7.83 2.73
C GLN A 190 -47.28 7.26 1.47
N GLU A 191 -48.07 6.82 0.49
CA GLU A 191 -47.56 6.31 -0.78
C GLU A 191 -46.81 7.40 -1.56
N LYS A 192 -47.30 8.64 -1.55
CA LYS A 192 -46.64 9.76 -2.25
C LYS A 192 -45.29 10.07 -1.60
N HIS A 193 -45.23 10.03 -0.28
CA HIS A 193 -43.97 10.17 0.46
C HIS A 193 -43.02 8.98 0.21
N LEU A 194 -43.56 7.76 0.14
CA LEU A 194 -42.81 6.56 -0.23
C LEU A 194 -42.22 6.70 -1.63
N TYR A 195 -43.02 7.13 -2.62
CA TYR A 195 -42.57 7.32 -4.00
C TYR A 195 -41.38 8.29 -4.08
N MET A 196 -41.48 9.46 -3.44
CA MET A 196 -40.37 10.43 -3.37
C MET A 196 -39.13 9.83 -2.70
N THR A 197 -39.33 8.98 -1.70
CA THR A 197 -38.21 8.31 -1.03
C THR A 197 -37.63 7.18 -1.87
N CYS A 198 -38.45 6.46 -2.66
CA CYS A 198 -38.01 5.44 -3.60
C CYS A 198 -37.17 6.04 -4.73
N ILE A 199 -37.47 7.26 -5.20
CA ILE A 199 -36.59 7.98 -6.13
C ILE A 199 -35.16 8.08 -5.59
N ARG A 200 -35.02 8.40 -4.30
CA ARG A 200 -33.72 8.40 -3.61
C ARG A 200 -33.15 6.99 -3.44
N THR A 201 -33.95 5.99 -3.05
CA THR A 201 -33.47 4.60 -2.86
C THR A 201 -32.95 3.99 -4.15
N MET A 202 -33.60 4.25 -5.28
CA MET A 202 -33.19 3.80 -6.62
C MET A 202 -31.83 4.34 -7.07
N ALA A 203 -31.38 5.46 -6.51
CA ALA A 203 -30.08 6.07 -6.82
C ALA A 203 -28.92 5.50 -5.97
N LEU A 204 -29.22 4.81 -4.88
CA LEU A 204 -28.23 4.31 -3.92
C LEU A 204 -27.25 3.25 -4.45
N PRO A 205 -27.68 2.31 -5.32
CA PRO A 205 -26.78 1.24 -5.76
C PRO A 205 -25.50 1.73 -6.43
N LEU A 206 -25.52 2.88 -7.11
CA LEU A 206 -24.33 3.47 -7.72
C LEU A 206 -23.26 3.84 -6.67
N GLY A 207 -23.66 4.56 -5.62
CA GLY A 207 -22.74 4.89 -4.52
C GLY A 207 -22.31 3.66 -3.73
N ARG A 208 -23.19 2.65 -3.59
CA ARG A 208 -22.84 1.38 -2.95
C ARG A 208 -21.76 0.63 -3.73
N GLY A 209 -21.84 0.60 -5.06
CA GLY A 209 -20.83 -0.03 -5.92
C GLY A 209 -19.44 0.60 -5.76
N LEU A 210 -19.38 1.94 -5.67
CA LEU A 210 -18.16 2.67 -5.35
C LEU A 210 -17.60 2.31 -3.97
N PHE A 211 -18.48 2.23 -2.96
CA PHE A 211 -18.12 1.96 -1.57
C PHE A 211 -17.56 0.54 -1.38
N MET A 212 -18.17 -0.48 -2.01
CA MET A 212 -17.80 -1.89 -1.84
C MET A 212 -16.80 -2.40 -2.89
N MET A 213 -16.32 -1.52 -3.78
CA MET A 213 -15.46 -1.90 -4.90
C MET A 213 -14.24 -2.73 -4.46
N CYS A 214 -14.09 -3.93 -5.06
CA CYS A 214 -12.94 -4.82 -4.87
C CYS A 214 -12.62 -5.19 -3.41
N THR A 215 -13.65 -5.33 -2.57
CA THR A 215 -13.52 -5.68 -1.14
C THR A 215 -13.72 -7.18 -0.88
N TYR A 216 -14.52 -7.86 -1.69
CA TYR A 216 -14.96 -9.24 -1.45
C TYR A 216 -14.22 -10.27 -2.32
N ARG A 217 -14.00 -11.46 -1.77
CA ARG A 217 -13.44 -12.62 -2.48
C ARG A 217 -14.48 -13.73 -2.51
N PRO A 218 -15.11 -14.01 -3.67
CA PRO A 218 -16.12 -15.04 -3.76
C PRO A 218 -15.54 -16.42 -3.49
N VAL A 219 -16.33 -17.25 -2.81
CA VAL A 219 -16.07 -18.68 -2.69
C VAL A 219 -16.54 -19.36 -3.99
N PRO A 220 -15.70 -20.12 -4.70
CA PRO A 220 -16.05 -20.69 -6.01
C PRO A 220 -17.28 -21.61 -6.01
N THR A 221 -17.69 -22.15 -4.87
CA THR A 221 -18.84 -23.04 -4.73
C THR A 221 -20.18 -22.31 -4.55
N GLU A 222 -20.15 -21.02 -4.26
CA GLU A 222 -21.35 -20.23 -3.95
C GLU A 222 -21.66 -19.23 -5.06
N ALA A 223 -22.95 -18.99 -5.28
CA ALA A 223 -23.39 -17.87 -6.09
C ALA A 223 -23.22 -16.59 -5.28
N LEU A 224 -22.83 -15.49 -5.94
CA LEU A 224 -22.71 -14.21 -5.28
C LEU A 224 -24.10 -13.76 -4.79
N PRO A 225 -24.28 -13.45 -3.49
CA PRO A 225 -25.52 -12.90 -3.00
C PRO A 225 -25.68 -11.47 -3.53
N ILE A 226 -26.59 -11.27 -4.47
CA ILE A 226 -26.97 -9.92 -4.90
C ILE A 226 -28.04 -9.41 -3.94
N PRO A 227 -27.76 -8.34 -3.17
CA PRO A 227 -28.71 -7.78 -2.21
C PRO A 227 -29.96 -7.27 -2.93
N LYS A 228 -31.16 -7.55 -2.40
CA LYS A 228 -32.42 -7.12 -3.01
C LYS A 228 -32.55 -5.60 -2.98
N LEU A 229 -33.09 -4.99 -4.04
CA LEU A 229 -33.48 -3.58 -4.03
C LEU A 229 -34.91 -3.45 -3.48
N CYS A 230 -35.05 -2.96 -2.25
CA CYS A 230 -36.34 -2.80 -1.59
C CYS A 230 -36.93 -1.40 -1.84
N LEU A 231 -38.14 -1.36 -2.41
CA LEU A 231 -38.89 -0.13 -2.70
C LEU A 231 -40.15 -0.02 -1.85
N THR A 232 -40.22 -0.75 -0.74
CA THR A 232 -41.36 -0.76 0.17
C THR A 232 -41.10 0.11 1.39
N GLY A 233 -42.17 0.62 1.99
CA GLY A 233 -42.15 1.41 3.21
C GLY A 233 -42.61 0.62 4.42
N CYS A 234 -42.17 1.02 5.62
CA CYS A 234 -42.73 0.54 6.88
C CYS A 234 -43.18 1.72 7.75
N VAL A 235 -44.41 1.65 8.27
CA VAL A 235 -44.99 2.71 9.10
C VAL A 235 -44.91 2.29 10.58
N PRO A 236 -44.17 3.01 11.44
CA PRO A 236 -44.18 2.77 12.88
C PRO A 236 -45.51 3.23 13.51
N PRO A 237 -45.96 2.64 14.65
CA PRO A 237 -45.27 1.68 15.52
C PRO A 237 -45.49 0.20 15.18
N ARG A 238 -46.47 -0.14 14.33
CA ARG A 238 -46.83 -1.53 13.98
C ARG A 238 -45.98 -2.14 12.85
N ASN A 239 -45.12 -1.34 12.21
CA ASN A 239 -44.31 -1.72 11.04
C ASN A 239 -45.15 -2.30 9.89
N THR A 240 -46.32 -1.72 9.62
CA THR A 240 -47.15 -2.11 8.48
C THR A 240 -46.41 -1.77 7.18
N THR A 241 -46.39 -2.70 6.24
CA THR A 241 -45.75 -2.52 4.93
C THR A 241 -46.66 -1.70 4.01
N VAL A 242 -46.09 -0.68 3.37
CA VAL A 242 -46.76 0.16 2.37
C VAL A 242 -46.03 -0.05 1.04
N ASP A 243 -46.80 -0.37 0.01
CA ASP A 243 -46.32 -0.58 -1.36
C ASP A 243 -46.87 0.51 -2.28
N LEU A 244 -46.28 0.65 -3.48
CA LEU A 244 -46.66 1.68 -4.46
C LEU A 244 -47.83 1.24 -5.36
N THR A 245 -48.91 0.72 -4.78
CA THR A 245 -50.01 0.10 -5.54
C THR A 245 -51.09 1.09 -5.99
N HIS A 246 -51.32 2.18 -5.24
CA HIS A 246 -52.39 3.13 -5.53
C HIS A 246 -51.93 4.40 -6.26
N ILE A 247 -50.63 4.53 -6.56
CA ILE A 247 -50.04 5.60 -7.37
C ILE A 247 -49.68 5.09 -8.78
N ASP A 248 -49.94 5.92 -9.79
CA ASP A 248 -49.49 5.71 -11.18
C ASP A 248 -47.95 5.78 -11.29
N ALA A 249 -47.26 4.73 -10.84
CA ALA A 249 -45.82 4.57 -11.00
C ALA A 249 -45.49 3.99 -12.39
N PRO A 250 -44.46 4.50 -13.09
CA PRO A 250 -44.05 3.94 -14.38
C PRO A 250 -43.63 2.46 -14.25
N ALA A 251 -44.22 1.57 -15.05
CA ALA A 251 -43.96 0.12 -14.98
C ALA A 251 -42.48 -0.27 -15.21
N ASN A 252 -41.71 0.59 -15.85
CA ASN A 252 -40.29 0.41 -16.12
C ASN A 252 -39.37 1.02 -15.05
N MET A 253 -39.89 1.69 -14.01
CA MET A 253 -39.14 2.51 -13.05
C MET A 253 -37.96 1.78 -12.39
N SER A 254 -38.04 0.46 -12.21
CA SER A 254 -37.04 -0.37 -11.51
C SER A 254 -35.92 -0.92 -12.40
N ARG A 255 -36.00 -0.82 -13.73
CA ARG A 255 -35.06 -1.48 -14.66
C ARG A 255 -33.59 -1.04 -14.48
N TRP A 256 -33.33 0.27 -14.59
CA TRP A 256 -31.99 0.83 -14.39
C TRP A 256 -31.49 0.72 -12.95
N PRO A 257 -32.31 1.00 -11.92
CA PRO A 257 -31.91 0.76 -10.52
C PRO A 257 -31.48 -0.68 -10.26
N GLN A 258 -32.19 -1.68 -10.80
CA GLN A 258 -31.78 -3.09 -10.73
C GLN A 258 -30.48 -3.36 -11.49
N PHE A 259 -30.29 -2.74 -12.66
CA PHE A 259 -29.01 -2.80 -13.37
C PHE A 259 -27.86 -2.25 -12.51
N HIS A 260 -28.00 -1.06 -11.91
CA HIS A 260 -26.99 -0.50 -11.00
C HIS A 260 -26.77 -1.38 -9.76
N ASN A 261 -27.82 -2.03 -9.25
CA ASN A 261 -27.75 -3.00 -8.16
C ASN A 261 -26.85 -4.20 -8.48
N GLY A 262 -27.05 -4.78 -9.68
CA GLY A 262 -26.22 -5.84 -10.22
C GLY A 262 -24.77 -5.42 -10.43
N VAL A 263 -24.54 -4.23 -11.01
CA VAL A 263 -23.17 -3.70 -11.20
C VAL A 263 -22.47 -3.56 -9.86
N ALA A 264 -23.14 -2.98 -8.86
CA ALA A 264 -22.57 -2.82 -7.53
C ALA A 264 -22.16 -4.14 -6.88
N ALA A 265 -22.92 -5.22 -7.09
CA ALA A 265 -22.56 -6.55 -6.65
C ALA A 265 -21.38 -7.12 -7.46
N GLY A 266 -21.37 -6.98 -8.78
CA GLY A 266 -20.24 -7.45 -9.60
C GLY A 266 -18.91 -6.73 -9.28
N LEU A 267 -18.98 -5.43 -8.98
CA LEU A 267 -17.82 -4.61 -8.64
C LEU A 267 -17.19 -4.95 -7.27
N CYS A 268 -17.93 -5.61 -6.37
CA CYS A 268 -17.38 -5.95 -5.06
C CYS A 268 -16.26 -6.99 -5.13
N ILE A 269 -16.22 -7.79 -6.20
CA ILE A 269 -15.24 -8.86 -6.41
C ILE A 269 -13.84 -8.27 -6.60
N ALA A 270 -12.88 -8.73 -5.80
CA ALA A 270 -11.50 -8.28 -5.90
C ALA A 270 -10.83 -8.75 -7.21
N HIS A 271 -9.96 -7.91 -7.78
CA HIS A 271 -9.15 -8.23 -8.96
C HIS A 271 -8.29 -9.49 -8.81
N SER A 272 -7.85 -9.81 -7.59
CA SER A 272 -7.02 -10.99 -7.30
C SER A 272 -7.81 -12.30 -7.15
N SER A 273 -9.14 -12.27 -7.28
CA SER A 273 -9.97 -13.46 -7.19
C SER A 273 -9.88 -14.28 -8.49
N GLN A 274 -9.77 -15.60 -8.35
CA GLN A 274 -9.83 -16.53 -9.49
C GLN A 274 -11.29 -16.80 -9.81
N VAL A 275 -11.80 -16.16 -10.86
CA VAL A 275 -13.17 -16.31 -11.34
C VAL A 275 -13.15 -17.04 -12.69
N ASP A 276 -13.72 -18.23 -12.73
CA ASP A 276 -13.77 -19.07 -13.93
C ASP A 276 -15.06 -18.86 -14.75
N SER A 277 -15.02 -19.19 -16.05
CA SER A 277 -16.19 -19.15 -16.94
C SER A 277 -17.39 -19.94 -16.41
N THR A 278 -17.15 -21.05 -15.71
CA THR A 278 -18.21 -21.91 -15.14
C THR A 278 -18.93 -21.21 -13.99
N TRP A 279 -18.18 -20.49 -13.15
CA TRP A 279 -18.74 -19.72 -12.03
C TRP A 279 -19.60 -18.55 -12.53
N ILE A 280 -19.16 -17.86 -13.59
CA ILE A 280 -19.95 -16.78 -14.21
C ILE A 280 -21.31 -17.33 -14.71
N LEU A 281 -21.30 -18.50 -15.36
CA LEU A 281 -22.52 -19.17 -15.82
C LEU A 281 -23.40 -19.68 -14.67
N TYR A 282 -22.79 -20.12 -13.57
CA TYR A 282 -23.50 -20.58 -12.38
C TYR A 282 -24.33 -19.47 -11.71
N ASN A 283 -23.86 -18.21 -11.78
CA ASN A 283 -24.57 -17.03 -11.27
C ASN A 283 -25.75 -16.57 -12.13
N ARG A 284 -26.08 -17.30 -13.21
CA ARG A 284 -27.24 -16.97 -14.03
C ARG A 284 -28.54 -17.27 -13.25
N PRO A 285 -29.46 -16.31 -13.11
CA PRO A 285 -30.76 -16.57 -12.49
C PRO A 285 -31.53 -17.63 -13.28
N ARG A 286 -32.23 -18.53 -12.58
CA ARG A 286 -32.99 -19.65 -13.18
C ARG A 286 -34.25 -19.21 -13.93
N THR A 287 -34.61 -17.93 -13.87
CA THR A 287 -35.74 -17.35 -14.60
C THR A 287 -35.46 -17.30 -16.10
N THR A 288 -36.48 -17.58 -16.92
CA THR A 288 -36.39 -17.59 -18.39
C THR A 288 -36.00 -16.23 -18.97
N ASP A 289 -36.37 -15.14 -18.30
CA ASP A 289 -35.89 -13.79 -18.61
C ASP A 289 -34.58 -13.47 -17.90
N LEU A 290 -33.58 -13.05 -18.69
CA LEU A 290 -32.36 -12.41 -18.20
C LEU A 290 -32.75 -11.10 -17.50
N SER A 291 -32.63 -11.09 -16.17
CA SER A 291 -32.88 -9.91 -15.34
C SER A 291 -31.89 -8.79 -15.64
N TYR A 292 -32.34 -7.53 -15.60
CA TYR A 292 -31.49 -6.34 -15.67
C TYR A 292 -30.38 -6.35 -14.61
N GLU A 293 -30.65 -6.96 -13.46
CA GLU A 293 -29.67 -7.16 -12.39
C GLU A 293 -28.51 -8.07 -12.82
N HIS A 294 -28.80 -9.16 -13.54
CA HIS A 294 -27.74 -10.03 -14.05
C HIS A 294 -26.93 -9.35 -15.17
N ALA A 295 -27.58 -8.55 -16.03
CA ALA A 295 -26.88 -7.75 -17.03
C ALA A 295 -25.92 -6.74 -16.37
N GLY A 296 -26.34 -6.12 -15.26
CA GLY A 296 -25.48 -5.25 -14.46
C GLY A 296 -24.32 -6.01 -13.81
N PHE A 297 -24.57 -7.18 -13.25
CA PHE A 297 -23.54 -8.05 -12.68
C PHE A 297 -22.43 -8.38 -13.69
N LEU A 298 -22.81 -8.75 -14.93
CA LEU A 298 -21.85 -9.00 -16.01
C LEU A 298 -21.02 -7.77 -16.37
N MET A 299 -21.63 -6.58 -16.41
CA MET A 299 -20.89 -5.32 -16.62
C MET A 299 -19.88 -5.06 -15.49
N GLY A 300 -20.26 -5.31 -14.23
CA GLY A 300 -19.34 -5.21 -13.09
C GLY A 300 -18.13 -6.14 -13.21
N LEU A 301 -18.33 -7.40 -13.65
CA LEU A 301 -17.25 -8.34 -13.94
C LEU A 301 -16.36 -7.88 -15.09
N GLY A 302 -16.95 -7.31 -16.15
CA GLY A 302 -16.22 -6.74 -17.28
C GLY A 302 -15.30 -5.59 -16.85
N LEU A 303 -15.80 -4.65 -16.05
CA LEU A 303 -15.01 -3.54 -15.53
C LEU A 303 -13.88 -3.98 -14.61
N ASN A 304 -14.06 -5.07 -13.86
CA ASN A 304 -13.02 -5.67 -13.01
C ASN A 304 -11.99 -6.50 -13.79
N GLY A 305 -12.22 -6.78 -15.09
CA GLY A 305 -11.33 -7.59 -15.94
C GLY A 305 -11.61 -9.10 -15.88
N HIS A 306 -12.58 -9.57 -15.10
CA HIS A 306 -12.86 -11.02 -14.97
C HIS A 306 -13.60 -11.63 -16.17
N LEU A 307 -14.13 -10.79 -17.06
CA LEU A 307 -14.89 -11.25 -18.23
C LEU A 307 -14.00 -11.81 -19.36
N SER A 308 -12.68 -11.54 -19.34
CA SER A 308 -11.71 -12.14 -20.27
C SER A 308 -11.61 -13.66 -20.12
N ASN A 309 -11.96 -14.21 -18.95
CA ASN A 309 -12.02 -15.65 -18.69
C ASN A 309 -13.27 -16.34 -19.27
N LEU A 310 -14.26 -15.59 -19.76
CA LEU A 310 -15.51 -16.15 -20.30
C LEU A 310 -15.31 -16.67 -21.73
N ALA A 311 -15.75 -17.91 -21.99
CA ALA A 311 -15.65 -18.48 -23.33
C ALA A 311 -16.49 -17.71 -24.37
N THR A 312 -15.93 -17.46 -25.56
CA THR A 312 -16.57 -16.71 -26.68
C THR A 312 -17.94 -17.27 -27.10
N LEU A 313 -18.14 -18.58 -27.01
CA LEU A 313 -19.45 -19.21 -27.28
C LEU A 313 -20.52 -18.82 -26.27
N SER A 314 -20.14 -18.63 -25.00
CA SER A 314 -21.04 -18.16 -23.95
C SER A 314 -21.40 -16.69 -24.16
N ILE A 315 -20.46 -15.89 -24.66
CA ILE A 315 -20.66 -14.48 -25.00
C ILE A 315 -21.79 -14.33 -26.01
N HIS A 316 -21.79 -15.15 -27.08
CA HIS A 316 -22.87 -15.16 -28.07
C HIS A 316 -24.26 -15.41 -27.49
N ARG A 317 -24.38 -16.16 -26.38
CA ARG A 317 -25.66 -16.36 -25.68
C ARG A 317 -26.13 -15.14 -24.90
N TYR A 318 -25.23 -14.23 -24.54
CA TYR A 318 -25.53 -13.00 -23.79
C TYR A 318 -25.72 -11.77 -24.71
N LEU A 319 -25.25 -11.82 -25.96
CA LEU A 319 -25.30 -10.71 -26.93
C LEU A 319 -26.72 -10.22 -27.29
N SER A 320 -27.76 -11.04 -27.08
CA SER A 320 -29.14 -10.66 -27.43
C SER A 320 -29.73 -9.56 -26.52
N ARG A 321 -29.12 -9.26 -25.36
CA ARG A 321 -29.56 -8.19 -24.43
C ARG A 321 -28.43 -7.45 -23.71
N VAL A 322 -27.19 -7.95 -23.72
CA VAL A 322 -26.06 -7.47 -22.88
C VAL A 322 -24.90 -6.94 -23.72
N SER A 323 -25.19 -6.12 -24.72
CA SER A 323 -24.17 -5.45 -25.53
C SER A 323 -23.57 -4.22 -24.84
N ALA A 324 -24.03 -3.89 -23.62
CA ALA A 324 -23.36 -2.95 -22.72
C ALA A 324 -22.33 -3.62 -21.79
N GLY A 325 -22.47 -4.92 -21.49
CA GLY A 325 -21.60 -5.63 -20.55
C GLY A 325 -20.32 -6.20 -21.18
N HIS A 326 -20.26 -6.27 -22.51
CA HIS A 326 -19.08 -6.68 -23.27
C HIS A 326 -18.19 -5.52 -23.75
N SER A 327 -18.62 -4.28 -23.50
CA SER A 327 -17.95 -3.07 -23.95
C SER A 327 -16.65 -2.85 -23.17
N GLY A 328 -15.55 -3.41 -23.68
CA GLY A 328 -14.19 -2.98 -23.32
C GLY A 328 -13.89 -3.01 -21.82
N GLY A 329 -13.97 -4.19 -21.21
CA GLY A 329 -13.42 -4.42 -19.87
C GLY A 329 -11.96 -3.96 -19.77
N ARG A 330 -11.44 -3.83 -18.55
CA ARG A 330 -10.08 -3.32 -18.25
C ARG A 330 -8.98 -3.90 -19.17
N ASP A 331 -9.13 -5.18 -19.55
CA ASP A 331 -8.17 -5.95 -20.34
C ASP A 331 -8.22 -5.68 -21.86
N GLY A 332 -9.32 -5.16 -22.39
CA GLY A 332 -9.48 -4.88 -23.83
C GLY A 332 -9.12 -3.47 -24.26
N ARG A 333 -8.76 -2.59 -23.31
CA ARG A 333 -8.56 -1.16 -23.56
C ARG A 333 -7.29 -0.88 -24.36
N GLY A 334 -7.43 -0.16 -25.47
CA GLY A 334 -6.30 0.19 -26.35
C GLY A 334 -5.61 -1.00 -27.02
N THR A 335 -6.20 -2.19 -27.00
CA THR A 335 -5.59 -3.42 -27.53
C THR A 335 -5.84 -3.64 -29.02
N MET A 336 -6.86 -2.97 -29.59
CA MET A 336 -7.33 -3.20 -30.97
C MET A 336 -7.71 -4.67 -31.25
N ASP A 337 -8.24 -5.39 -30.25
CA ASP A 337 -8.67 -6.77 -30.45
C ASP A 337 -9.75 -6.88 -31.54
N VAL A 338 -9.43 -7.68 -32.56
CA VAL A 338 -10.27 -7.87 -33.75
C VAL A 338 -11.55 -8.63 -33.39
N ALA A 339 -11.50 -9.56 -32.45
CA ALA A 339 -12.68 -10.32 -32.03
C ALA A 339 -13.71 -9.42 -31.35
N THR A 340 -13.26 -8.61 -30.39
CA THR A 340 -14.11 -7.60 -29.71
C THR A 340 -14.61 -6.53 -30.68
N THR A 341 -13.79 -6.10 -31.64
CA THR A 341 -14.21 -5.11 -32.65
C THR A 341 -15.33 -5.65 -33.56
N ARG A 342 -15.20 -6.90 -34.03
CA ARG A 342 -16.25 -7.56 -34.84
C ARG A 342 -17.55 -7.75 -34.06
N LEU A 343 -17.43 -8.00 -32.76
CA LEU A 343 -18.55 -8.13 -31.84
C LEU A 343 -19.31 -6.81 -31.66
N LEU A 344 -18.59 -5.69 -31.63
CA LEU A 344 -19.19 -4.37 -31.49
C LEU A 344 -19.72 -3.82 -32.83
N SER A 345 -19.06 -4.16 -33.95
CA SER A 345 -19.44 -3.67 -35.27
C SER A 345 -20.83 -4.14 -35.71
N ILE A 346 -21.27 -5.34 -35.29
CA ILE A 346 -22.64 -5.82 -35.55
C ILE A 346 -23.73 -4.97 -34.90
N HIS A 347 -23.38 -4.16 -33.89
CA HIS A 347 -24.32 -3.27 -33.19
C HIS A 347 -24.24 -1.81 -33.66
N VAL A 348 -23.29 -1.49 -34.56
CA VAL A 348 -23.10 -0.14 -35.09
C VAL A 348 -23.27 -0.20 -36.62
N ALA A 349 -24.40 0.32 -37.12
CA ALA A 349 -24.75 0.25 -38.53
C ALA A 349 -23.66 0.79 -39.48
N ALA A 350 -22.93 1.83 -39.06
CA ALA A 350 -21.87 2.43 -39.87
C ALA A 350 -20.58 1.59 -39.98
N LEU A 351 -20.40 0.59 -39.13
CA LEU A 351 -19.25 -0.34 -39.19
C LEU A 351 -19.59 -1.66 -39.90
N LEU A 352 -20.86 -1.85 -40.28
CA LEU A 352 -21.32 -3.02 -41.00
C LEU A 352 -20.98 -2.90 -42.50
N PRO A 353 -20.54 -4.00 -43.16
CA PRO A 353 -20.43 -4.02 -44.61
C PRO A 353 -21.81 -3.78 -45.25
N PRO A 354 -21.88 -3.11 -46.43
CA PRO A 354 -23.15 -2.84 -47.11
C PRO A 354 -23.92 -4.10 -47.55
N THR A 355 -23.33 -5.29 -47.40
CA THR A 355 -23.94 -6.59 -47.72
C THR A 355 -24.59 -7.29 -46.52
N SER A 356 -24.48 -6.76 -45.30
CA SER A 356 -25.07 -7.37 -44.10
C SER A 356 -26.55 -7.02 -43.91
N THR A 357 -27.33 -7.94 -43.36
CA THR A 357 -28.74 -7.70 -42.99
C THR A 357 -28.85 -6.66 -41.87
N GLU A 358 -29.73 -5.68 -42.03
CA GLU A 358 -30.08 -4.74 -40.98
C GLU A 358 -30.71 -5.50 -39.79
N LEU A 359 -30.09 -5.37 -38.63
CA LEU A 359 -30.60 -5.92 -37.37
C LEU A 359 -31.30 -4.82 -36.60
N GLU A 360 -32.50 -5.08 -36.09
CA GLU A 360 -33.17 -4.17 -35.16
C GLU A 360 -32.46 -4.18 -33.81
N VAL A 361 -31.54 -3.23 -33.62
CA VAL A 361 -30.75 -3.07 -32.41
C VAL A 361 -31.31 -1.93 -31.55
N PRO A 362 -31.64 -2.16 -30.26
CA PRO A 362 -32.11 -1.10 -29.37
C PRO A 362 -31.12 0.08 -29.26
N HIS A 363 -31.63 1.31 -29.19
CA HIS A 363 -30.78 2.51 -29.19
C HIS A 363 -29.69 2.52 -28.09
N ASN A 364 -30.05 2.19 -26.84
CA ASN A 364 -29.10 2.13 -25.72
C ASN A 364 -27.94 1.16 -25.96
N VAL A 365 -28.18 0.09 -26.73
CA VAL A 365 -27.15 -0.87 -27.12
C VAL A 365 -26.21 -0.25 -28.14
N GLN A 366 -26.73 0.47 -29.14
CA GLN A 366 -25.89 1.14 -30.14
C GLN A 366 -24.98 2.18 -29.47
N VAL A 367 -25.54 2.98 -28.54
CA VAL A 367 -24.79 3.95 -27.74
C VAL A 367 -23.66 3.27 -26.95
N ALA A 368 -23.94 2.14 -26.29
CA ALA A 368 -22.95 1.38 -25.55
C ALA A 368 -21.88 0.74 -26.45
N ALA A 369 -22.26 0.29 -27.65
CA ALA A 369 -21.35 -0.30 -28.62
C ALA A 369 -20.35 0.73 -29.17
N ILE A 370 -20.82 1.95 -29.47
CA ILE A 370 -19.96 3.05 -29.96
C ILE A 370 -18.91 3.44 -28.93
N LEU A 371 -19.30 3.62 -27.67
CA LEU A 371 -18.32 3.89 -26.62
C LEU A 371 -17.38 2.70 -26.41
N GLY A 372 -17.89 1.46 -26.54
CA GLY A 372 -17.09 0.25 -26.53
C GLY A 372 -15.99 0.25 -27.61
N VAL A 373 -16.31 0.66 -28.84
CA VAL A 373 -15.32 0.84 -29.92
C VAL A 373 -14.28 1.89 -29.51
N GLY A 374 -14.72 3.01 -28.94
CA GLY A 374 -13.82 4.04 -28.39
C GLY A 374 -12.85 3.52 -27.32
N LEU A 375 -13.31 2.64 -26.42
CA LEU A 375 -12.48 2.03 -25.38
C LEU A 375 -11.46 1.02 -25.96
N VAL A 376 -11.86 0.20 -26.93
CA VAL A 376 -10.98 -0.77 -27.59
C VAL A 376 -9.86 -0.07 -28.37
N TYR A 377 -10.20 1.04 -29.05
CA TYR A 377 -9.28 1.83 -29.85
C TYR A 377 -8.67 3.03 -29.09
N GLN A 378 -8.77 3.07 -27.77
CA GLN A 378 -8.28 4.17 -26.95
C GLN A 378 -6.78 4.45 -27.21
N GLY A 379 -6.42 5.69 -27.57
CA GLY A 379 -5.04 6.13 -27.81
C GLY A 379 -4.37 5.58 -29.07
N THR A 380 -5.10 4.86 -29.92
CA THR A 380 -4.56 4.19 -31.12
C THR A 380 -4.52 5.10 -32.34
N ALA A 381 -5.34 6.17 -32.37
CA ALA A 381 -5.52 7.06 -33.51
C ALA A 381 -5.83 6.35 -34.85
N HIS A 382 -6.63 5.27 -34.81
CA HIS A 382 -7.00 4.53 -36.01
C HIS A 382 -7.90 5.35 -36.95
N THR A 383 -7.41 5.64 -38.16
CA THR A 383 -8.01 6.59 -39.11
C THR A 383 -9.45 6.26 -39.50
N HIS A 384 -9.72 5.04 -39.97
CA HIS A 384 -11.06 4.62 -40.39
C HIS A 384 -12.09 4.68 -39.24
N ILE A 385 -11.69 4.33 -38.02
CA ILE A 385 -12.59 4.36 -36.87
C ILE A 385 -12.88 5.82 -36.49
N ALA A 386 -11.87 6.69 -36.54
CA ALA A 386 -12.05 8.11 -36.31
C ALA A 386 -12.96 8.77 -37.36
N GLU A 387 -12.84 8.41 -38.64
CA GLU A 387 -13.71 8.90 -39.72
C GLU A 387 -15.16 8.46 -39.53
N VAL A 388 -15.38 7.17 -39.23
CA VAL A 388 -16.72 6.65 -38.96
C VAL A 388 -17.34 7.36 -37.76
N LEU A 389 -16.61 7.48 -36.63
CA LEU A 389 -17.10 8.17 -35.43
C LEU A 389 -17.40 9.66 -35.68
N LEU A 390 -16.60 10.33 -36.51
CA LEU A 390 -16.83 11.73 -36.88
C LEU A 390 -18.13 11.89 -37.69
N ASN A 391 -18.43 10.95 -38.59
CA ASN A 391 -19.69 10.95 -39.34
C ASN A 391 -20.90 10.61 -38.43
N GLU A 392 -20.71 9.70 -37.48
CA GLU A 392 -21.76 9.29 -36.53
C GLU A 392 -22.18 10.40 -35.57
N ILE A 393 -21.26 11.31 -35.22
CA ILE A 393 -21.57 12.51 -34.42
C ILE A 393 -22.72 13.33 -35.05
N GLY A 394 -22.68 13.49 -36.38
CA GLY A 394 -23.63 14.28 -37.17
C GLY A 394 -24.72 13.46 -37.87
N ARG A 395 -25.01 12.23 -37.41
CA ARG A 395 -25.95 11.29 -38.04
C ARG A 395 -27.35 11.91 -38.21
N PRO A 396 -27.95 11.89 -39.41
CA PRO A 396 -29.32 12.37 -39.64
C PRO A 396 -30.36 11.43 -38.98
N PRO A 397 -31.62 11.88 -38.78
CA PRO A 397 -32.68 11.05 -38.17
C PRO A 397 -33.03 9.78 -38.97
N GLY A 398 -32.48 9.62 -40.18
CA GLY A 398 -32.76 8.49 -41.08
C GLY A 398 -34.10 8.61 -41.81
N PRO A 399 -34.37 7.70 -42.76
CA PRO A 399 -35.71 7.54 -43.33
C PRO A 399 -36.70 7.07 -42.24
N GLU A 400 -37.98 7.39 -42.41
CA GLU A 400 -39.09 6.93 -41.54
C GLU A 400 -39.02 7.26 -40.03
N MET A 401 -38.09 8.14 -39.59
CA MET A 401 -37.98 8.59 -38.19
C MET A 401 -37.51 7.49 -37.21
N GLU A 402 -36.95 6.39 -37.71
CA GLU A 402 -36.50 5.25 -36.88
C GLU A 402 -35.45 5.64 -35.83
N ASN A 403 -34.58 6.62 -36.13
CA ASN A 403 -33.50 7.06 -35.23
C ASN A 403 -33.83 8.37 -34.50
N CYS A 404 -35.11 8.62 -34.15
CA CYS A 404 -35.51 9.88 -33.52
C CYS A 404 -35.33 9.96 -32.02
N CYS A 405 -35.32 8.82 -31.32
CA CYS A 405 -35.23 8.77 -29.85
C CYS A 405 -33.78 8.92 -29.35
N ASP A 406 -33.59 9.66 -28.24
CA ASP A 406 -32.35 9.77 -27.47
C ASP A 406 -31.06 10.05 -28.29
N ARG A 407 -31.18 10.79 -29.40
CA ARG A 407 -30.08 11.09 -30.33
C ARG A 407 -28.94 11.85 -29.66
N GLU A 408 -29.24 12.64 -28.64
CA GLU A 408 -28.24 13.41 -27.90
C GLU A 408 -27.23 12.47 -27.21
N SER A 409 -27.69 11.38 -26.60
CA SER A 409 -26.83 10.38 -25.96
C SER A 409 -25.90 9.64 -26.95
N TYR A 410 -26.39 9.38 -28.17
CA TYR A 410 -25.61 8.75 -29.23
C TYR A 410 -24.54 9.67 -29.78
N SER A 411 -24.91 10.92 -30.10
CA SER A 411 -23.94 11.94 -30.55
C SER A 411 -22.88 12.20 -29.48
N LEU A 412 -23.28 12.25 -28.19
CA LEU A 412 -22.35 12.36 -27.08
C LEU A 412 -21.40 11.16 -27.00
N ALA A 413 -21.92 9.93 -27.09
CA ALA A 413 -21.11 8.71 -27.04
C ALA A 413 -20.12 8.63 -28.21
N ALA A 414 -20.54 9.00 -29.42
CA ALA A 414 -19.66 9.09 -30.59
C ALA A 414 -18.56 10.15 -30.41
N GLY A 415 -18.89 11.32 -29.85
CA GLY A 415 -17.91 12.36 -29.51
C GLY A 415 -16.91 11.92 -28.44
N LEU A 416 -17.38 11.26 -27.37
CA LEU A 416 -16.52 10.71 -26.32
C LEU A 416 -15.64 9.58 -26.86
N ALA A 417 -16.19 8.69 -27.70
CA ALA A 417 -15.44 7.62 -28.35
C ALA A 417 -14.34 8.17 -29.26
N LEU A 418 -14.65 9.17 -30.08
CA LEU A 418 -13.67 9.86 -30.94
C LEU A 418 -12.56 10.49 -30.09
N GLY A 419 -12.91 11.16 -28.99
CA GLY A 419 -11.95 11.72 -28.04
C GLY A 419 -11.05 10.68 -27.38
N LEU A 420 -11.57 9.48 -27.08
CA LEU A 420 -10.78 8.36 -26.56
C LEU A 420 -9.82 7.78 -27.60
N VAL A 421 -10.24 7.66 -28.86
CA VAL A 421 -9.40 7.15 -29.96
C VAL A 421 -8.22 8.08 -30.24
N MET A 422 -8.48 9.40 -30.22
CA MET A 422 -7.50 10.46 -30.49
C MET A 422 -6.74 10.95 -29.25
N LEU A 423 -6.91 10.28 -28.10
CA LEU A 423 -6.39 10.75 -26.82
C LEU A 423 -4.86 10.90 -26.82
N GLY A 424 -4.36 12.10 -26.48
CA GLY A 424 -2.93 12.38 -26.32
C GLY A 424 -2.12 12.44 -27.62
N LYS A 425 -2.77 12.67 -28.77
CA LYS A 425 -2.12 12.76 -30.09
C LYS A 425 -2.29 14.16 -30.69
N ASP A 426 -1.31 15.03 -30.51
CA ASP A 426 -1.35 16.39 -31.06
C ASP A 426 -0.84 16.41 -32.51
N GLY A 427 -1.74 16.56 -33.49
CA GLY A 427 -1.43 16.99 -34.88
C GLY A 427 -0.47 16.14 -35.74
N GLU A 428 0.27 15.18 -35.20
CA GLU A 428 1.41 14.49 -35.85
C GLU A 428 1.05 13.13 -36.48
N VAL A 429 -0.24 12.79 -36.58
CA VAL A 429 -0.66 11.49 -37.13
C VAL A 429 -0.74 11.56 -38.66
N GLN A 430 0.22 10.92 -39.35
CA GLN A 430 0.22 10.74 -40.80
C GLN A 430 -1.11 10.11 -41.26
N GLY A 431 -1.83 10.79 -42.16
CA GLY A 431 -3.09 10.32 -42.76
C GLY A 431 -4.37 10.97 -42.24
N LEU A 432 -4.32 11.78 -41.17
CA LEU A 432 -5.48 12.53 -40.66
C LEU A 432 -5.56 13.98 -41.16
N SER A 433 -4.51 14.48 -41.81
CA SER A 433 -4.43 15.83 -42.39
C SER A 433 -5.55 16.10 -43.39
N ASP A 434 -5.98 15.07 -44.11
CA ASP A 434 -7.00 15.18 -45.16
C ASP A 434 -8.43 15.28 -44.62
N LEU A 435 -8.68 14.87 -43.36
CA LEU A 435 -10.04 14.83 -42.79
C LEU A 435 -10.53 16.19 -42.26
N SER A 436 -9.66 17.20 -42.08
CA SER A 436 -10.01 18.50 -41.47
C SER A 436 -10.89 18.35 -40.21
N MET A 437 -10.53 17.42 -39.31
CA MET A 437 -11.36 16.98 -38.17
C MET A 437 -11.72 18.14 -37.23
N ALA A 438 -10.79 19.05 -36.94
CA ALA A 438 -11.02 20.22 -36.10
C ALA A 438 -12.09 21.16 -36.69
N ASP A 439 -12.07 21.38 -38.01
CA ASP A 439 -13.04 22.24 -38.70
C ASP A 439 -14.44 21.62 -38.67
N GLN A 440 -14.55 20.29 -38.88
CA GLN A 440 -15.83 19.60 -38.81
C GLN A 440 -16.42 19.62 -37.40
N LEU A 441 -15.58 19.42 -36.39
CA LEU A 441 -16.01 19.48 -34.99
C LEU A 441 -16.42 20.91 -34.61
N TYR A 442 -15.67 21.94 -35.02
CA TYR A 442 -16.04 23.35 -34.84
C TYR A 442 -17.41 23.65 -35.48
N HIS A 443 -17.63 23.13 -36.69
CA HIS A 443 -18.90 23.25 -37.41
C HIS A 443 -20.08 22.61 -36.67
N TYR A 444 -19.86 21.46 -36.02
CA TYR A 444 -20.87 20.83 -35.18
C TYR A 444 -21.16 21.61 -33.88
N MET A 445 -20.20 22.41 -33.40
CA MET A 445 -20.32 23.19 -32.16
C MET A 445 -21.07 24.52 -32.35
N GLU A 446 -20.68 25.34 -33.33
CA GLU A 446 -21.29 26.66 -33.58
C GLU A 446 -22.57 26.54 -34.43
N GLY A 447 -22.63 25.52 -35.28
CA GLY A 447 -23.68 25.28 -36.24
C GLY A 447 -23.43 25.98 -37.58
N GLY A 448 -23.72 25.28 -38.68
CA GLY A 448 -23.62 25.81 -40.05
C GLY A 448 -24.07 24.81 -41.12
N GLN A 449 -24.00 25.17 -42.41
CA GLN A 449 -24.31 24.26 -43.52
C GLN A 449 -23.21 23.19 -43.69
N LYS A 450 -23.57 21.89 -43.63
CA LYS A 450 -22.64 20.79 -43.95
C LYS A 450 -22.01 21.01 -45.33
N ARG A 451 -20.73 20.67 -45.49
CA ARG A 451 -20.16 20.43 -46.84
C ARG A 451 -21.02 19.36 -47.52
N PRO A 452 -21.42 19.51 -48.80
CA PRO A 452 -22.20 18.49 -49.48
C PRO A 452 -21.45 17.16 -49.47
N PRO A 453 -22.13 16.03 -49.19
CA PRO A 453 -21.47 14.72 -49.17
C PRO A 453 -20.84 14.42 -50.54
N ARG A 454 -19.61 13.87 -50.54
CA ARG A 454 -18.96 13.35 -51.74
C ARG A 454 -19.43 11.90 -51.94
N GLY A 455 -20.28 11.66 -52.93
CA GLY A 455 -20.72 10.30 -53.29
C GLY A 455 -22.15 10.21 -53.83
N THR A 456 -22.60 8.97 -54.01
CA THR A 456 -23.91 8.54 -54.55
C THR A 456 -25.12 8.91 -53.69
N ASP A 457 -24.92 9.57 -52.55
CA ASP A 457 -25.92 9.89 -51.52
C ASP A 457 -26.81 11.12 -51.85
N LYS A 458 -26.74 11.61 -53.09
CA LYS A 458 -27.47 12.81 -53.55
C LYS A 458 -28.98 12.63 -53.55
N ASP A 459 -29.49 11.40 -53.63
CA ASP A 459 -30.91 11.14 -53.86
C ASP A 459 -31.76 10.99 -52.60
N TRP A 460 -31.17 10.69 -51.43
CA TRP A 460 -31.93 10.47 -50.18
C TRP A 460 -32.43 11.76 -49.50
N HIS A 461 -31.96 12.93 -49.93
CA HIS A 461 -32.17 14.21 -49.23
C HIS A 461 -33.39 15.02 -49.72
N LYS A 462 -34.30 14.43 -50.51
CA LYS A 462 -35.49 15.12 -51.07
C LYS A 462 -36.73 15.08 -50.16
N SER A 463 -36.73 14.30 -49.08
CA SER A 463 -37.88 14.13 -48.18
C SER A 463 -37.98 15.27 -47.13
N PRO A 464 -39.19 15.74 -46.76
CA PRO A 464 -39.39 16.77 -45.72
C PRO A 464 -38.78 16.41 -44.35
N SER A 465 -38.63 15.11 -44.06
CA SER A 465 -37.99 14.57 -42.86
C SER A 465 -36.50 14.91 -42.75
N TYR A 466 -35.81 15.05 -43.89
CA TYR A 466 -34.42 15.52 -43.97
C TYR A 466 -34.31 17.06 -43.95
N GLN A 467 -35.43 17.77 -44.18
CA GLN A 467 -35.54 19.23 -44.17
C GLN A 467 -35.97 19.81 -42.81
N ILE A 468 -36.20 18.97 -41.78
CA ILE A 468 -36.25 19.45 -40.40
C ILE A 468 -34.85 19.94 -40.06
N LYS A 469 -34.60 21.21 -40.45
CA LYS A 469 -33.37 21.96 -40.20
C LYS A 469 -33.08 21.78 -38.72
N ALA A 470 -31.98 21.10 -38.44
CA ALA A 470 -31.56 20.79 -37.09
C ALA A 470 -31.34 22.12 -36.33
N CYS A 471 -32.36 22.54 -35.59
CA CYS A 471 -32.23 23.44 -34.43
C CYS A 471 -31.34 22.79 -33.33
N TYR A 472 -30.79 21.60 -33.59
CA TYR A 472 -30.20 20.67 -32.64
C TYR A 472 -28.73 20.36 -32.93
N THR A 473 -28.10 20.93 -33.96
CA THR A 473 -26.62 20.87 -34.16
C THR A 473 -25.92 22.02 -33.43
N ARG A 474 -26.15 22.09 -32.12
CA ARG A 474 -25.34 22.84 -31.14
C ARG A 474 -25.00 21.92 -29.97
N ILE A 475 -24.71 20.66 -30.26
CA ILE A 475 -24.30 19.68 -29.26
C ILE A 475 -22.81 19.90 -29.02
N VAL A 476 -22.42 20.17 -27.78
CA VAL A 476 -21.02 20.31 -27.39
C VAL A 476 -20.34 18.95 -27.52
N HIS A 477 -19.54 18.80 -28.57
CA HIS A 477 -18.53 17.76 -28.65
C HIS A 477 -17.36 18.17 -27.76
N LEU A 478 -16.97 17.31 -26.82
CA LEU A 478 -15.77 17.46 -26.02
C LEU A 478 -14.56 17.33 -26.94
N GLN A 479 -14.17 18.43 -27.56
CA GLN A 479 -13.02 18.54 -28.42
C GLN A 479 -11.77 18.66 -27.54
N ILE A 480 -11.09 17.53 -27.32
CA ILE A 480 -9.73 17.54 -26.77
C ILE A 480 -8.71 18.09 -27.81
N MET A 481 -9.13 18.20 -29.07
CA MET A 481 -8.29 18.57 -30.23
C MET A 481 -8.46 20.01 -30.72
N ALA A 482 -9.33 20.83 -30.10
CA ALA A 482 -9.62 22.17 -30.61
C ALA A 482 -8.79 23.27 -29.96
N VAL A 483 -8.55 24.33 -30.74
CA VAL A 483 -7.85 25.53 -30.29
C VAL A 483 -8.59 26.10 -29.07
N ALA A 484 -7.92 26.18 -27.93
CA ALA A 484 -8.51 26.60 -26.64
C ALA A 484 -9.21 27.98 -26.69
N GLU A 485 -8.89 28.80 -27.69
CA GLU A 485 -9.51 30.09 -27.96
C GLU A 485 -10.93 29.96 -28.52
N TRP A 486 -11.21 28.96 -29.36
CA TRP A 486 -12.55 28.73 -29.91
C TRP A 486 -13.55 28.24 -28.86
N LEU A 487 -13.04 27.70 -27.75
CA LEU A 487 -13.82 27.21 -26.61
C LEU A 487 -14.06 28.29 -25.54
N ALA A 488 -13.61 29.53 -25.78
CA ALA A 488 -13.87 30.63 -24.86
C ALA A 488 -15.37 30.90 -24.72
N PRO A 489 -15.86 31.28 -23.52
CA PRO A 489 -17.24 31.72 -23.37
C PRO A 489 -17.45 32.99 -24.22
N PRO A 490 -18.63 33.16 -24.84
CA PRO A 490 -18.89 34.37 -25.61
C PRO A 490 -18.82 35.63 -24.74
N GLU A 491 -18.17 36.68 -25.24
CA GLU A 491 -17.90 37.91 -24.48
C GLU A 491 -19.08 38.88 -24.43
N THR A 492 -20.05 38.75 -25.36
CA THR A 492 -21.20 39.65 -25.46
C THR A 492 -22.50 38.95 -25.07
N GLN A 493 -23.41 39.68 -24.41
CA GLN A 493 -24.75 39.18 -24.04
C GLN A 493 -25.52 38.61 -25.23
N PHE A 494 -25.44 39.25 -26.40
CA PHE A 494 -26.09 38.79 -27.62
C PHE A 494 -25.63 37.39 -28.03
N LEU A 495 -24.33 37.10 -28.00
CA LEU A 495 -23.80 35.78 -28.33
C LEU A 495 -24.11 34.74 -27.25
N LEU A 496 -24.24 35.16 -25.98
CA LEU A 496 -24.63 34.27 -24.88
C LEU A 496 -26.06 33.77 -25.02
N ASP A 497 -26.99 34.59 -25.51
CA ASP A 497 -28.38 34.19 -25.74
C ASP A 497 -28.51 33.08 -26.80
N PHE A 498 -27.52 32.92 -27.68
CA PHE A 498 -27.47 31.80 -28.64
C PHE A 498 -26.97 30.48 -28.03
N VAL A 499 -26.32 30.50 -26.87
CA VAL A 499 -25.73 29.29 -26.26
C VAL A 499 -26.52 28.91 -25.03
N ARG A 500 -27.05 27.68 -25.01
CA ARG A 500 -27.72 27.14 -23.82
C ARG A 500 -26.75 27.10 -22.63
N PRO A 501 -27.16 27.51 -21.41
CA PRO A 501 -26.27 27.55 -20.23
C PRO A 501 -25.57 26.21 -19.91
N ASP A 502 -26.25 25.08 -20.08
CA ASP A 502 -25.69 23.74 -19.86
C ASP A 502 -24.46 23.46 -20.77
N PHE A 503 -24.47 24.04 -21.98
CA PHE A 503 -23.36 23.95 -22.93
C PHE A 503 -22.21 24.88 -22.59
N LEU A 504 -22.46 26.01 -21.91
CA LEU A 504 -21.40 26.87 -21.38
C LEU A 504 -20.57 26.13 -20.34
N MET A 505 -21.20 25.32 -19.47
CA MET A 505 -20.48 24.48 -18.52
C MET A 505 -19.54 23.49 -19.23
N LEU A 506 -20.03 22.80 -20.26
CA LEU A 506 -19.21 21.85 -21.04
C LEU A 506 -18.09 22.54 -21.83
N ARG A 507 -18.34 23.74 -22.40
CA ARG A 507 -17.32 24.55 -23.08
C ARG A 507 -16.20 24.94 -22.11
N THR A 508 -16.54 25.40 -20.91
CA THR A 508 -15.55 25.74 -19.88
C THR A 508 -14.74 24.52 -19.46
N ILE A 509 -15.38 23.37 -19.21
CA ILE A 509 -14.67 22.11 -18.88
C ILE A 509 -13.69 21.76 -20.00
N SER A 510 -14.15 21.77 -21.26
CA SER A 510 -13.34 21.47 -22.44
C SER A 510 -12.12 22.40 -22.54
N ARG A 511 -12.34 23.71 -22.39
CA ARG A 511 -11.28 24.73 -22.41
C ARG A 511 -10.24 24.50 -21.31
N CYS A 512 -10.66 24.18 -20.10
CA CYS A 512 -9.76 23.90 -18.98
C CYS A 512 -8.99 22.59 -19.16
N LEU A 513 -9.57 21.57 -19.80
CA LEU A 513 -8.89 20.32 -20.12
C LEU A 513 -7.79 20.54 -21.18
N VAL A 514 -8.04 21.37 -22.18
CA VAL A 514 -7.01 21.74 -23.18
C VAL A 514 -5.91 22.60 -22.52
N ARG A 515 -6.27 23.54 -21.64
CA ARG A 515 -5.30 24.36 -20.87
C ARG A 515 -4.95 23.74 -19.52
N TRP A 516 -4.62 22.45 -19.51
CA TRP A 516 -4.44 21.65 -18.29
C TRP A 516 -3.41 22.19 -17.30
N ASP A 517 -2.32 22.79 -17.80
CA ASP A 517 -1.22 23.29 -16.96
C ASP A 517 -1.54 24.60 -16.25
N PHE A 518 -2.52 25.36 -16.75
CA PHE A 518 -2.92 26.65 -16.19
C PHE A 518 -4.01 26.52 -15.10
N VAL A 519 -4.46 25.30 -14.79
CA VAL A 519 -5.49 25.06 -13.77
C VAL A 519 -4.88 25.22 -12.38
N LEU A 520 -5.27 26.28 -11.66
CA LEU A 520 -4.77 26.60 -10.32
C LEU A 520 -5.85 26.43 -9.24
N PRO A 521 -5.49 25.97 -8.03
CA PRO A 521 -6.43 25.78 -6.92
C PRO A 521 -6.67 27.10 -6.15
N SER A 522 -7.19 28.13 -6.84
CA SER A 522 -7.50 29.44 -6.25
C SER A 522 -8.88 29.96 -6.69
N GLN A 523 -9.51 30.78 -5.84
CA GLN A 523 -10.77 31.45 -6.20
C GLN A 523 -10.58 32.44 -7.36
N ASP A 524 -9.44 33.13 -7.40
CA ASP A 524 -9.11 34.09 -8.47
C ASP A 524 -9.04 33.40 -9.84
N TRP A 525 -8.50 32.18 -9.89
CA TRP A 525 -8.47 31.40 -11.13
C TRP A 525 -9.88 31.03 -11.60
N VAL A 526 -10.75 30.57 -10.69
CA VAL A 526 -12.15 30.28 -11.05
C VAL A 526 -12.83 31.52 -11.62
N ASN A 527 -12.65 32.67 -10.97
CA ASN A 527 -13.23 33.92 -11.42
C ASN A 527 -12.64 34.42 -12.75
N SER A 528 -11.37 34.10 -13.05
CA SER A 528 -10.72 34.48 -14.32
C SER A 528 -11.32 33.82 -15.57
N ASN A 529 -12.08 32.73 -15.40
CA ASN A 529 -12.78 32.06 -16.51
C ASN A 529 -14.08 32.76 -16.91
N LEU A 530 -14.50 33.78 -16.16
CA LEU A 530 -15.72 34.53 -16.40
C LEU A 530 -15.45 35.73 -17.34
N PRO A 531 -16.36 36.08 -18.28
CA PRO A 531 -16.21 37.29 -19.08
C PRO A 531 -16.32 38.57 -18.22
N ALA A 532 -15.59 39.62 -18.60
CA ALA A 532 -15.48 40.84 -17.80
C ALA A 532 -16.79 41.66 -17.75
N ASN A 533 -17.22 42.02 -16.53
CA ASN A 533 -18.17 43.10 -16.19
C ASN A 533 -19.63 43.06 -16.71
N GLN A 534 -20.31 41.90 -16.84
CA GLN A 534 -21.75 41.90 -17.19
C GLN A 534 -22.65 40.86 -16.49
N PHE A 535 -22.17 40.05 -15.54
CA PHE A 535 -23.02 39.02 -14.92
C PHE A 535 -23.49 39.43 -13.53
N SER A 536 -24.80 39.40 -13.35
CA SER A 536 -25.36 39.30 -12.01
C SER A 536 -25.03 37.91 -11.47
N TYR A 537 -24.79 37.78 -10.16
CA TYR A 537 -24.61 36.49 -9.47
C TYR A 537 -25.85 35.55 -9.56
N LEU A 538 -26.83 35.91 -10.38
CA LEU A 538 -28.17 35.34 -10.50
C LEU A 538 -28.44 34.75 -11.88
N ASP A 539 -27.50 34.88 -12.83
CA ASP A 539 -27.69 34.40 -14.20
C ASP A 539 -27.33 32.92 -14.31
N GLN A 540 -28.16 32.13 -15.00
CA GLN A 540 -27.92 30.70 -15.26
C GLN A 540 -26.55 30.45 -15.91
N ALA A 541 -26.07 31.39 -16.72
CA ALA A 541 -24.75 31.34 -17.33
C ALA A 541 -23.63 31.39 -16.28
N TYR A 542 -23.72 32.28 -15.28
CA TYR A 542 -22.73 32.40 -14.22
C TYR A 542 -22.60 31.11 -13.42
N CYS A 543 -23.72 30.52 -12.98
CA CYS A 543 -23.71 29.26 -12.23
C CYS A 543 -23.04 28.13 -13.02
N ASN A 544 -23.37 27.98 -14.31
CA ASN A 544 -22.81 26.94 -15.17
C ASN A 544 -21.32 27.16 -15.51
N LEU A 545 -20.87 28.41 -15.70
CA LEU A 545 -19.46 28.71 -15.95
C LEU A 545 -18.60 28.40 -14.72
N VAL A 546 -19.03 28.86 -13.54
CA VAL A 546 -18.36 28.55 -12.28
C VAL A 546 -18.36 27.04 -12.03
N ALA A 547 -19.50 26.37 -12.29
CA ALA A 547 -19.58 24.93 -12.16
C ALA A 547 -18.59 24.21 -13.09
N GLY A 548 -18.50 24.61 -14.36
CA GLY A 548 -17.55 24.03 -15.31
C GLY A 548 -16.09 24.16 -14.86
N ALA A 549 -15.70 25.34 -14.37
CA ALA A 549 -14.36 25.58 -13.84
C ALA A 549 -14.08 24.74 -12.58
N CYS A 550 -15.06 24.62 -11.69
CA CYS A 550 -14.97 23.80 -10.49
C CYS A 550 -14.87 22.29 -10.80
N VAL A 551 -15.60 21.78 -11.80
CA VAL A 551 -15.45 20.38 -12.27
C VAL A 551 -14.07 20.15 -12.86
N ALA A 552 -13.54 21.07 -13.66
CA ALA A 552 -12.19 20.96 -14.20
C ALA A 552 -11.12 20.95 -13.09
N MET A 553 -11.26 21.80 -12.07
CA MET A 553 -10.41 21.79 -10.89
C MET A 553 -10.50 20.45 -10.12
N ALA A 554 -11.72 19.92 -9.96
CA ALA A 554 -11.97 18.63 -9.33
C ALA A 554 -11.30 17.47 -10.10
N LEU A 555 -11.29 17.50 -11.43
CA LEU A 555 -10.61 16.53 -12.28
C LEU A 555 -9.07 16.64 -12.16
N LYS A 556 -8.52 17.87 -12.10
CA LYS A 556 -7.07 18.12 -11.95
C LYS A 556 -6.51 17.58 -10.65
N PHE A 557 -7.22 17.81 -9.56
CA PHE A 557 -6.82 17.41 -8.21
C PHE A 557 -7.55 16.15 -7.73
N ALA A 558 -8.05 15.33 -8.66
CA ALA A 558 -8.75 14.08 -8.35
C ALA A 558 -7.81 13.13 -7.60
N GLY A 559 -8.20 12.76 -6.37
CA GLY A 559 -7.43 11.82 -5.55
C GLY A 559 -6.09 12.35 -5.01
N SER A 560 -5.81 13.65 -5.15
CA SER A 560 -4.58 14.26 -4.62
C SER A 560 -4.73 14.78 -3.19
N ALA A 561 -5.97 14.88 -2.68
CA ALA A 561 -6.29 15.43 -1.35
C ALA A 561 -5.67 16.83 -1.11
N ASN A 562 -5.63 17.68 -2.13
CA ASN A 562 -5.06 19.03 -2.03
C ASN A 562 -5.98 19.94 -1.19
N GLN A 563 -5.45 20.51 -0.10
CA GLN A 563 -6.20 21.34 0.83
C GLN A 563 -6.68 22.66 0.19
N CYS A 564 -5.88 23.32 -0.64
CA CYS A 564 -6.27 24.58 -1.29
C CYS A 564 -7.43 24.39 -2.26
N ALA A 565 -7.39 23.31 -3.06
CA ALA A 565 -8.47 22.95 -3.97
C ALA A 565 -9.75 22.60 -3.19
N PHE A 566 -9.62 21.87 -2.08
CA PHE A 566 -10.73 21.54 -1.20
C PHE A 566 -11.40 22.79 -0.63
N THR A 567 -10.64 23.71 -0.02
CA THR A 567 -11.21 24.95 0.56
C THR A 567 -11.94 25.77 -0.48
N THR A 568 -11.34 25.96 -1.66
CA THR A 568 -11.93 26.70 -2.78
C THR A 568 -13.26 26.09 -3.22
N LEU A 569 -13.29 24.77 -3.44
CA LEU A 569 -14.49 24.07 -3.90
C LEU A 569 -15.57 24.03 -2.81
N TYR A 570 -15.19 23.83 -1.56
CA TYR A 570 -16.11 23.87 -0.42
C TYR A 570 -16.76 25.25 -0.24
N ASP A 571 -16.01 26.33 -0.46
CA ASP A 571 -16.54 27.70 -0.42
C ASP A 571 -17.58 27.92 -1.53
N PHE A 572 -17.33 27.44 -2.75
CA PHE A 572 -18.30 27.53 -3.84
C PHE A 572 -19.54 26.67 -3.59
N SER A 573 -19.40 25.43 -3.10
CA SER A 573 -20.53 24.59 -2.71
C SER A 573 -21.36 25.25 -1.58
N SER A 574 -20.70 25.90 -0.63
CA SER A 574 -21.35 26.66 0.44
C SER A 574 -22.09 27.90 -0.09
N LYS A 575 -21.52 28.61 -1.07
CA LYS A 575 -22.19 29.74 -1.76
C LYS A 575 -23.46 29.25 -2.49
N MET A 576 -23.38 28.14 -3.22
CA MET A 576 -24.56 27.54 -3.89
C MET A 576 -25.62 27.07 -2.90
N LEU A 577 -25.23 26.49 -1.75
CA LEU A 577 -26.17 26.09 -0.71
C LEU A 577 -26.87 27.30 -0.05
N LYS A 578 -26.18 28.43 0.13
CA LYS A 578 -26.78 29.68 0.59
C LYS A 578 -27.79 30.25 -0.42
N LEU A 579 -27.55 30.08 -1.72
CA LEU A 579 -28.51 30.47 -2.76
C LEU A 579 -29.78 29.63 -2.70
N LEU A 580 -29.66 28.32 -2.44
CA LEU A 580 -30.81 27.42 -2.24
C LEU A 580 -31.71 27.84 -1.05
N SER A 581 -31.13 28.51 -0.06
CA SER A 581 -31.87 29.00 1.12
C SER A 581 -32.66 30.29 0.85
N LYS A 582 -32.45 30.95 -0.30
CA LYS A 582 -33.08 32.24 -0.67
C LYS A 582 -34.01 32.06 -1.88
N PRO A 583 -35.34 31.95 -1.69
CA PRO A 583 -36.28 31.55 -2.74
C PRO A 583 -36.35 32.53 -3.92
N GLN A 584 -36.25 33.84 -3.67
CA GLN A 584 -36.32 34.89 -4.70
C GLN A 584 -35.15 34.81 -5.70
N LEU A 585 -33.94 34.58 -5.20
CA LEU A 585 -32.73 34.47 -6.03
C LEU A 585 -32.66 33.12 -6.74
N LEU A 586 -33.20 32.08 -6.12
CA LEU A 586 -33.24 30.73 -6.67
C LEU A 586 -34.19 30.61 -7.87
N GLU A 587 -35.28 31.38 -7.90
CA GLU A 587 -36.19 31.41 -9.05
C GLU A 587 -35.58 32.10 -10.26
N GLN A 588 -34.75 33.12 -10.05
CA GLN A 588 -34.01 33.81 -11.12
C GLN A 588 -32.89 32.93 -11.69
N ALA A 589 -32.10 32.27 -10.82
CA ALA A 589 -31.00 31.40 -11.24
C ALA A 589 -31.45 30.03 -11.78
N GLY A 590 -32.71 29.64 -11.56
CA GLY A 590 -33.25 28.33 -11.92
C GLY A 590 -32.91 27.25 -10.90
N LYS A 591 -33.96 26.69 -10.26
CA LYS A 591 -33.86 25.66 -9.22
C LYS A 591 -33.05 24.42 -9.66
N THR A 592 -33.30 23.94 -10.88
CA THR A 592 -32.62 22.76 -11.44
C THR A 592 -31.16 23.03 -11.79
N THR A 593 -30.86 24.23 -12.30
CA THR A 593 -29.50 24.64 -12.67
C THR A 593 -28.60 24.73 -11.45
N VAL A 594 -29.08 25.35 -10.36
CA VAL A 594 -28.34 25.43 -9.10
C VAL A 594 -28.07 24.05 -8.51
N GLU A 595 -29.04 23.12 -8.56
CA GLU A 595 -28.83 21.73 -8.13
C GLU A 595 -27.78 20.99 -8.98
N GLN A 596 -27.78 21.19 -10.30
CA GLN A 596 -26.77 20.60 -11.19
C GLN A 596 -25.36 21.19 -10.96
N CYS A 597 -25.29 22.46 -10.54
CA CYS A 597 -24.04 23.15 -10.22
C CYS A 597 -23.47 22.81 -8.83
N LEU A 598 -24.17 22.02 -8.02
CA LEU A 598 -23.64 21.54 -6.74
C LEU A 598 -22.54 20.51 -6.97
N ILE A 599 -21.32 21.00 -7.08
CA ILE A 599 -20.13 20.18 -7.29
C ILE A 599 -19.70 19.62 -5.94
N ILE A 600 -19.55 18.31 -5.93
CA ILE A 600 -18.98 17.57 -4.83
C ILE A 600 -17.92 16.73 -5.50
N ILE A 601 -16.63 16.97 -5.27
CA ILE A 601 -15.51 15.99 -5.28
C ILE A 601 -14.18 16.76 -5.31
N VAL A 602 -13.34 16.55 -4.28
CA VAL A 602 -11.86 16.73 -4.33
C VAL A 602 -11.15 15.62 -3.56
N MET A 603 -11.90 14.85 -2.78
CA MET A 603 -11.37 14.05 -1.69
C MET A 603 -11.73 12.57 -1.88
N ALA A 604 -11.53 12.07 -3.09
CA ALA A 604 -11.81 10.68 -3.42
C ALA A 604 -10.94 9.73 -2.57
N GLY A 605 -11.60 8.80 -1.86
CA GLY A 605 -10.97 7.81 -1.00
C GLY A 605 -10.44 8.30 0.35
N THR A 606 -10.58 9.59 0.72
CA THR A 606 -10.06 10.11 2.00
C THR A 606 -11.03 10.00 3.17
N GLY A 607 -12.34 9.92 2.91
CA GLY A 607 -13.35 9.90 3.97
C GLY A 607 -13.51 11.23 4.73
N ASN A 608 -13.24 12.39 4.12
CA ASN A 608 -13.35 13.70 4.76
C ASN A 608 -14.75 13.95 5.37
N LEU A 609 -14.78 14.42 6.62
CA LEU A 609 -16.00 14.55 7.41
C LEU A 609 -16.90 15.71 6.95
N ASP A 610 -16.33 16.82 6.51
CA ASP A 610 -17.11 18.00 6.09
C ASP A 610 -17.85 17.74 4.79
N VAL A 611 -17.20 17.04 3.84
CA VAL A 611 -17.86 16.57 2.62
C VAL A 611 -18.98 15.57 2.94
N LEU A 612 -18.74 14.64 3.88
CA LEU A 612 -19.77 13.68 4.30
C LEU A 612 -20.98 14.39 4.94
N ARG A 613 -20.75 15.38 5.80
CA ARG A 613 -21.81 16.19 6.42
C ARG A 613 -22.63 16.93 5.36
N LEU A 614 -21.97 17.53 4.37
CA LEU A 614 -22.62 18.20 3.23
C LEU A 614 -23.47 17.20 2.44
N CYS A 615 -22.91 16.05 2.05
CA CYS A 615 -23.65 15.02 1.32
C CYS A 615 -24.87 14.51 2.10
N ARG A 616 -24.72 14.34 3.42
CA ARG A 616 -25.82 13.94 4.30
C ARG A 616 -26.95 14.97 4.34
N HIS A 617 -26.60 16.26 4.38
CA HIS A 617 -27.57 17.34 4.30
C HIS A 617 -28.28 17.39 2.94
N LEU A 618 -27.54 17.28 1.84
CA LEU A 618 -28.13 17.28 0.49
C LEU A 618 -29.06 16.08 0.29
N ARG A 619 -28.72 14.92 0.87
CA ARG A 619 -29.50 13.68 0.83
C ARG A 619 -30.80 13.73 1.65
N SER A 620 -30.86 14.52 2.72
CA SER A 620 -32.07 14.58 3.58
C SER A 620 -33.23 15.36 2.95
N ARG A 621 -32.98 16.10 1.87
CA ARG A 621 -33.97 16.90 1.13
C ARG A 621 -34.87 16.01 0.28
N VAL A 622 -35.83 15.35 0.92
CA VAL A 622 -36.87 14.52 0.28
C VAL A 622 -38.23 15.04 0.71
N GLY A 623 -39.18 15.14 -0.22
CA GLY A 623 -40.56 15.52 0.06
C GLY A 623 -41.08 16.64 -0.83
N ALA A 624 -42.34 17.04 -0.62
CA ALA A 624 -43.05 17.99 -1.48
C ALA A 624 -42.43 19.40 -1.52
N SER A 625 -41.70 19.80 -0.47
CA SER A 625 -40.98 21.08 -0.42
C SER A 625 -39.75 21.11 -1.34
N TYR A 626 -39.29 19.95 -1.83
CA TYR A 626 -38.07 19.78 -2.62
C TYR A 626 -38.35 19.16 -3.99
N ASN A 627 -39.45 19.52 -4.64
CA ASN A 627 -39.87 18.95 -5.94
C ASN A 627 -38.86 19.16 -7.09
N TYR A 628 -37.88 20.04 -6.93
CA TYR A 628 -36.80 20.27 -7.89
C TYR A 628 -35.60 19.33 -7.69
N VAL A 629 -35.56 18.55 -6.60
CA VAL A 629 -34.56 17.51 -6.36
C VAL A 629 -35.03 16.24 -7.05
N LEU A 630 -34.35 15.88 -8.14
CA LEU A 630 -34.74 14.80 -9.04
C LEU A 630 -33.90 13.54 -8.79
N TYR A 631 -34.22 12.46 -9.51
CA TYR A 631 -33.47 11.20 -9.45
C TYR A 631 -31.96 11.42 -9.64
N GLY A 632 -31.58 12.21 -10.65
CA GLY A 632 -30.21 12.55 -10.96
C GLY A 632 -29.45 13.26 -9.85
N SER A 633 -30.10 14.15 -9.10
CA SER A 633 -29.49 14.82 -7.94
C SER A 633 -29.17 13.82 -6.83
N HIS A 634 -30.07 12.86 -6.56
CA HIS A 634 -29.78 11.80 -5.60
C HIS A 634 -28.69 10.84 -6.10
N LEU A 635 -28.63 10.59 -7.41
CA LEU A 635 -27.59 9.79 -8.05
C LEU A 635 -26.21 10.46 -7.91
N ALA A 636 -26.13 11.77 -8.14
CA ALA A 636 -24.92 12.56 -7.96
C ALA A 636 -24.42 12.55 -6.51
N VAL A 637 -25.32 12.77 -5.55
CA VAL A 637 -24.98 12.74 -4.11
C VAL A 637 -24.55 11.33 -3.67
N SER A 638 -25.21 10.27 -4.15
CA SER A 638 -24.82 8.90 -3.86
C SER A 638 -23.44 8.57 -4.45
N MET A 639 -23.19 8.98 -5.70
CA MET A 639 -21.87 8.84 -6.34
C MET A 639 -20.80 9.59 -5.54
N ALA A 640 -21.07 10.80 -5.07
CA ALA A 640 -20.13 11.59 -4.28
C ALA A 640 -19.78 10.93 -2.92
N ILE A 641 -20.78 10.37 -2.21
CA ILE A 641 -20.55 9.57 -0.99
C ILE A 641 -19.69 8.34 -1.31
N GLY A 642 -20.00 7.64 -2.39
CA GLY A 642 -19.23 6.48 -2.85
C GLY A 642 -17.78 6.84 -3.19
N LEU A 643 -17.55 7.93 -3.92
CA LEU A 643 -16.21 8.42 -4.28
C LEU A 643 -15.39 8.80 -3.05
N LEU A 644 -16.02 9.39 -2.03
CA LEU A 644 -15.38 9.74 -0.76
C LEU A 644 -14.84 8.50 0.00
N PHE A 645 -15.53 7.37 -0.10
CA PHE A 645 -15.20 6.10 0.56
C PHE A 645 -14.92 4.96 -0.44
N MET A 646 -14.29 5.29 -1.57
CA MET A 646 -14.08 4.33 -2.66
C MET A 646 -13.33 3.07 -2.20
N GLY A 647 -13.95 1.90 -2.40
CA GLY A 647 -13.47 0.60 -1.94
C GLY A 647 -13.12 0.57 -0.44
N GLY A 648 -13.95 1.17 0.41
CA GLY A 648 -13.70 1.34 1.85
C GLY A 648 -12.63 2.36 2.20
N GLY A 649 -12.09 3.08 1.22
CA GLY A 649 -10.91 3.95 1.35
C GLY A 649 -9.63 3.33 0.78
N ARG A 650 -9.67 2.14 0.17
CA ARG A 650 -8.48 1.51 -0.44
C ARG A 650 -8.06 2.13 -1.76
N TYR A 651 -9.05 2.65 -2.49
CA TYR A 651 -8.87 3.17 -3.84
C TYR A 651 -9.02 4.69 -3.87
N THR A 652 -8.36 5.31 -4.83
CA THR A 652 -8.52 6.72 -5.16
C THR A 652 -8.48 6.89 -6.68
N LEU A 653 -8.61 8.12 -7.17
CA LEU A 653 -8.67 8.41 -8.60
C LEU A 653 -7.28 8.68 -9.21
N GLY A 654 -7.08 8.15 -10.42
CA GLY A 654 -5.95 8.46 -11.29
C GLY A 654 -6.11 9.80 -12.02
N THR A 655 -5.00 10.53 -12.17
CA THR A 655 -4.93 11.80 -12.94
C THR A 655 -4.15 11.64 -14.25
N LYS A 656 -3.95 10.40 -14.71
CA LYS A 656 -3.42 10.12 -16.05
C LYS A 656 -4.43 10.56 -17.11
N PRO A 657 -4.00 10.96 -18.33
CA PRO A 657 -4.91 11.42 -19.38
C PRO A 657 -6.01 10.38 -19.69
N GLU A 658 -5.68 9.09 -19.66
CA GLU A 658 -6.65 8.00 -19.84
C GLU A 658 -7.70 7.96 -18.73
N SER A 659 -7.26 8.13 -17.48
CA SER A 659 -8.14 8.16 -16.31
C SER A 659 -9.05 9.39 -16.33
N ILE A 660 -8.55 10.55 -16.76
CA ILE A 660 -9.33 11.78 -16.86
C ILE A 660 -10.41 11.65 -17.94
N ALA A 661 -10.07 11.11 -19.12
CA ALA A 661 -11.03 10.90 -20.20
C ALA A 661 -12.18 9.97 -19.77
N ILE A 662 -11.87 8.94 -18.99
CA ILE A 662 -12.85 8.01 -18.40
C ILE A 662 -13.68 8.68 -17.31
N LEU A 663 -13.05 9.45 -16.42
CA LEU A 663 -13.75 10.19 -15.37
C LEU A 663 -14.74 11.19 -15.94
N LEU A 664 -14.38 11.83 -17.05
CA LEU A 664 -15.27 12.71 -17.78
C LEU A 664 -16.50 11.97 -18.33
N CYS A 665 -16.34 10.73 -18.81
CA CYS A 665 -17.46 9.89 -19.20
C CYS A 665 -18.35 9.55 -17.99
N ALA A 666 -17.77 9.23 -16.83
CA ALA A 666 -18.51 8.83 -15.63
C ALA A 666 -19.20 10.01 -14.93
N ILE A 667 -18.57 11.18 -14.88
CA ILE A 667 -19.01 12.40 -14.16
C ILE A 667 -19.54 13.45 -15.15
N PHE A 668 -20.05 13.01 -16.31
CA PHE A 668 -20.67 13.93 -17.26
C PHE A 668 -21.77 14.76 -16.57
N PRO A 669 -21.72 16.10 -16.58
CA PRO A 669 -22.47 16.93 -15.63
C PRO A 669 -23.99 17.02 -15.91
N MET A 670 -24.50 16.28 -16.89
CA MET A 670 -25.95 16.15 -17.16
C MET A 670 -26.52 14.90 -16.50
N TRP A 671 -27.26 15.09 -15.41
CA TRP A 671 -27.86 13.98 -14.65
C TRP A 671 -29.28 13.63 -15.13
N PRO A 672 -29.71 12.36 -15.02
CA PRO A 672 -31.04 11.94 -15.47
C PRO A 672 -32.17 12.58 -14.65
N ILE A 673 -33.28 12.94 -15.30
CA ILE A 673 -34.46 13.52 -14.64
C ILE A 673 -35.22 12.46 -13.83
N HIS A 674 -35.38 11.27 -14.40
CA HIS A 674 -36.04 10.11 -13.77
C HIS A 674 -35.26 8.82 -14.02
N SER A 675 -35.63 7.71 -13.37
CA SER A 675 -34.84 6.46 -13.38
C SER A 675 -34.61 5.85 -14.76
N ASN A 676 -35.53 6.04 -15.72
CA ASN A 676 -35.35 5.55 -17.10
C ASN A 676 -34.82 6.59 -18.11
N ASP A 677 -34.46 7.79 -17.66
CA ASP A 677 -33.99 8.84 -18.57
C ASP A 677 -32.55 8.54 -19.01
N ASN A 678 -32.35 8.32 -20.31
CA ASN A 678 -31.04 8.13 -20.93
C ASN A 678 -30.82 9.12 -22.07
N ARG A 679 -31.64 10.17 -22.17
CA ARG A 679 -31.69 11.06 -23.34
C ARG A 679 -30.37 11.74 -23.61
N TYR A 680 -29.78 12.33 -22.59
CA TYR A 680 -28.52 13.09 -22.71
C TYR A 680 -27.28 12.23 -22.45
N HIS A 681 -27.40 11.19 -21.64
CA HIS A 681 -26.27 10.36 -21.24
C HIS A 681 -26.76 8.97 -20.79
N LEU A 682 -26.13 7.93 -21.32
CA LEU A 682 -26.44 6.56 -20.95
C LEU A 682 -25.99 6.28 -19.51
N GLN A 683 -26.93 5.87 -18.64
CA GLN A 683 -26.64 5.68 -17.22
C GLN A 683 -25.58 4.60 -16.94
N ALA A 684 -25.39 3.62 -17.83
CA ALA A 684 -24.35 2.60 -17.70
C ALA A 684 -22.93 3.20 -17.63
N PHE A 685 -22.67 4.31 -18.32
CA PHE A 685 -21.35 4.95 -18.36
C PHE A 685 -20.95 5.59 -17.03
N ARG A 686 -21.91 5.79 -16.12
CA ARG A 686 -21.64 6.25 -14.75
C ARG A 686 -20.73 5.31 -13.98
N HIS A 687 -20.67 4.03 -14.35
CA HIS A 687 -19.80 3.04 -13.69
C HIS A 687 -18.37 3.00 -14.24
N LEU A 688 -18.05 3.77 -15.30
CA LEU A 688 -16.71 3.78 -15.89
C LEU A 688 -15.63 4.34 -14.95
N TYR A 689 -16.00 5.00 -13.84
CA TYR A 689 -15.05 5.47 -12.82
C TYR A 689 -14.11 4.35 -12.33
N VAL A 690 -14.54 3.09 -12.39
CA VAL A 690 -13.76 1.92 -11.95
C VAL A 690 -12.43 1.84 -12.72
N LEU A 691 -12.46 2.17 -14.01
CA LEU A 691 -11.29 2.14 -14.88
C LEU A 691 -10.30 3.28 -14.59
N ALA A 692 -10.72 4.31 -13.86
CA ALA A 692 -9.88 5.41 -13.37
C ALA A 692 -9.45 5.21 -11.91
N ALA A 693 -9.94 4.17 -11.22
CA ALA A 693 -9.61 3.90 -9.84
C ALA A 693 -8.25 3.19 -9.72
N GLU A 694 -7.41 3.67 -8.80
CA GLU A 694 -6.09 3.13 -8.51
C GLU A 694 -5.97 2.80 -7.01
N PRO A 695 -5.43 1.63 -6.63
CA PRO A 695 -5.14 1.33 -5.23
C PRO A 695 -3.90 2.12 -4.80
N ARG A 696 -4.08 3.02 -3.83
CA ARG A 696 -2.97 3.83 -3.26
C ARG A 696 -2.88 3.75 -1.75
N ILE A 697 -3.65 2.85 -1.13
CA ILE A 697 -3.57 2.60 0.31
C ILE A 697 -2.30 1.80 0.63
N LEU A 698 -1.61 2.23 1.67
CA LEU A 698 -0.47 1.51 2.24
C LEU A 698 -0.87 1.11 3.67
N LEU A 699 -0.89 -0.19 3.90
CA LEU A 699 -1.34 -0.84 5.13
C LEU A 699 -0.13 -1.42 5.83
N PRO A 700 0.47 -0.71 6.81
CA PRO A 700 1.59 -1.26 7.52
C PRO A 700 1.14 -2.38 8.46
N CYS A 701 1.84 -3.51 8.39
CA CYS A 701 1.66 -4.68 9.24
C CYS A 701 2.90 -4.87 10.08
N ASP A 702 2.73 -5.05 11.39
CA ASP A 702 3.82 -5.48 12.24
C ASP A 702 4.19 -6.95 11.93
N VAL A 703 5.47 -7.21 11.71
CA VAL A 703 6.01 -8.54 11.38
C VAL A 703 5.83 -9.53 12.52
N ALA A 704 5.89 -9.09 13.78
CA ALA A 704 5.80 -9.99 14.93
C ALA A 704 4.36 -10.47 15.17
N THR A 705 3.39 -9.56 15.09
CA THR A 705 1.97 -9.86 15.36
C THR A 705 1.17 -10.22 14.11
N GLY A 706 1.63 -9.82 12.92
CA GLY A 706 0.86 -9.92 11.67
C GLY A 706 -0.34 -8.98 11.62
N GLN A 707 -0.51 -8.09 12.61
CA GLN A 707 -1.62 -7.14 12.69
C GLN A 707 -1.27 -5.80 12.06
N LEU A 708 -2.30 -5.07 11.64
CA LEU A 708 -2.16 -3.72 11.12
C LEU A 708 -1.74 -2.74 12.23
N CYS A 709 -0.89 -1.77 11.90
CA CYS A 709 -0.42 -0.76 12.85
C CYS A 709 -0.45 0.66 12.26
N TYR A 710 -0.19 1.70 13.09
CA TYR A 710 0.03 3.07 12.59
C TYR A 710 1.52 3.37 12.53
N ILE A 711 1.94 4.11 11.49
CA ILE A 711 3.35 4.49 11.30
C ILE A 711 3.43 5.89 10.68
N PRO A 712 4.32 6.77 11.18
CA PRO A 712 4.60 8.03 10.52
C PRO A 712 5.44 7.80 9.25
N LEU A 713 4.91 8.27 8.12
CA LEU A 713 5.56 8.22 6.81
C LEU A 713 5.92 9.63 6.36
N ARG A 714 7.11 9.79 5.78
CA ARG A 714 7.50 10.98 5.05
C ARG A 714 7.50 10.66 3.56
N ILE A 715 6.66 11.36 2.80
CA ILE A 715 6.50 11.18 1.36
C ILE A 715 7.09 12.40 0.66
N SER A 716 8.07 12.15 -0.20
CA SER A 716 8.72 13.11 -1.10
C SER A 716 8.96 12.40 -2.45
N PHE A 717 9.98 12.78 -3.22
CA PHE A 717 10.52 11.90 -4.29
C PHE A 717 11.05 10.55 -3.75
N LYS A 718 11.05 10.37 -2.42
CA LYS A 718 11.30 9.13 -1.68
C LYS A 718 10.20 8.91 -0.63
N VAL A 719 9.82 7.66 -0.39
CA VAL A 719 8.89 7.26 0.68
C VAL A 719 9.71 6.64 1.81
N GLU A 720 9.64 7.23 3.00
CA GLU A 720 10.44 6.82 4.16
C GLU A 720 9.59 6.64 5.42
N VAL A 721 9.85 5.55 6.15
CA VAL A 721 9.32 5.35 7.50
C VAL A 721 10.19 6.13 8.49
N THR A 722 9.67 7.22 9.07
CA THR A 722 10.44 8.13 9.95
C THR A 722 10.21 7.90 11.45
N GLY A 723 9.45 6.87 11.82
CA GLY A 723 9.08 6.62 13.21
C GLY A 723 10.24 6.07 14.04
N SER A 724 10.52 6.69 15.19
CA SER A 724 11.50 6.16 16.15
C SER A 724 11.11 4.81 16.74
N ARG A 725 9.84 4.40 16.61
CA ARG A 725 9.31 3.13 17.14
C ARG A 725 9.45 1.95 16.18
N TYR A 726 9.79 2.18 14.91
CA TYR A 726 9.89 1.14 13.88
C TYR A 726 11.22 1.22 13.14
N TRP A 727 11.60 0.12 12.49
CA TRP A 727 12.76 0.11 11.60
C TRP A 727 12.48 0.92 10.32
N PRO A 728 13.39 1.81 9.91
CA PRO A 728 13.19 2.64 8.73
C PRO A 728 13.22 1.79 7.46
N VAL A 729 12.28 2.07 6.56
CA VAL A 729 12.18 1.49 5.22
C VAL A 729 12.14 2.63 4.22
N HIS A 730 12.96 2.55 3.17
CA HIS A 730 13.11 3.61 2.18
C HIS A 730 12.80 3.09 0.77
N PHE A 731 11.91 3.78 0.06
CA PHE A 731 11.66 3.58 -1.35
C PHE A 731 12.09 4.84 -2.12
N SER A 732 12.98 4.67 -3.10
CA SER A 732 13.43 5.75 -4.01
C SER A 732 13.02 5.42 -5.44
N GLY A 733 12.65 6.46 -6.21
CA GLY A 733 12.22 6.34 -7.60
C GLY A 733 13.18 5.53 -8.49
N ASP A 734 14.48 5.76 -8.34
CA ASP A 734 15.50 5.20 -9.24
C ASP A 734 15.91 3.74 -8.90
N LYS A 735 15.51 3.21 -7.74
CA LYS A 735 15.98 1.90 -7.25
C LYS A 735 14.86 0.88 -7.16
N ASN A 736 13.87 1.13 -6.31
CA ASN A 736 12.93 0.09 -5.83
C ASN A 736 11.45 0.46 -6.09
N TRP A 737 11.15 1.41 -6.96
CA TRP A 737 9.78 1.90 -7.18
C TRP A 737 8.83 0.83 -7.77
N ASN A 738 9.37 -0.10 -8.56
CA ASN A 738 8.63 -1.23 -9.11
C ASN A 738 8.07 -2.14 -7.99
N VAL A 739 8.83 -2.32 -6.90
CA VAL A 739 8.39 -3.11 -5.75
C VAL A 739 7.24 -2.43 -5.04
N LEU A 740 7.33 -1.11 -4.82
CA LEU A 740 6.23 -0.34 -4.22
C LEU A 740 4.97 -0.40 -5.09
N SER A 741 5.12 -0.28 -6.41
CA SER A 741 4.00 -0.39 -7.35
C SER A 741 3.33 -1.77 -7.27
N HIS A 742 4.12 -2.84 -7.15
CA HIS A 742 3.61 -4.20 -6.97
C HIS A 742 2.91 -4.41 -5.60
N ILE A 743 3.45 -3.82 -4.53
CA ILE A 743 2.82 -3.85 -3.21
C ILE A 743 1.44 -3.17 -3.26
N LEU A 744 1.35 -1.98 -3.87
CA LEU A 744 0.10 -1.24 -4.00
C LEU A 744 -0.93 -1.96 -4.87
N GLN A 745 -0.51 -2.60 -5.96
CA GLN A 745 -1.40 -3.35 -6.86
C GLN A 745 -1.95 -4.64 -6.24
N SER A 746 -1.22 -5.27 -5.33
CA SER A 746 -1.63 -6.53 -4.71
C SER A 746 -2.63 -6.31 -3.57
N LYS A 747 -2.17 -5.82 -2.42
CA LYS A 747 -2.99 -5.57 -1.22
C LYS A 747 -2.59 -4.33 -0.42
N GLY A 748 -1.47 -3.69 -0.76
CA GLY A 748 -0.94 -2.53 -0.05
C GLY A 748 -0.22 -2.88 1.27
N TYR A 749 0.01 -4.15 1.60
CA TYR A 749 0.65 -4.51 2.87
C TYR A 749 2.14 -4.18 2.88
N LEU A 750 2.56 -3.34 3.83
CA LEU A 750 3.96 -3.06 4.11
C LEU A 750 4.34 -3.71 5.44
N TYR A 751 5.19 -4.72 5.39
CA TYR A 751 5.68 -5.36 6.60
C TYR A 751 6.77 -4.51 7.25
N VAL A 752 6.54 -4.11 8.49
CA VAL A 752 7.46 -3.31 9.29
C VAL A 752 7.79 -4.04 10.59
N LYS A 753 9.01 -3.85 11.08
CA LYS A 753 9.43 -4.39 12.37
C LYS A 753 9.41 -3.29 13.41
N GLN A 754 8.68 -3.52 14.50
CA GLN A 754 8.72 -2.64 15.67
C GLN A 754 10.10 -2.72 16.34
N ARG A 755 10.63 -1.59 16.78
CA ARG A 755 11.85 -1.52 17.58
C ARG A 755 11.56 -1.97 19.00
N VAL A 756 12.55 -2.61 19.61
CA VAL A 756 12.47 -3.07 20.99
C VAL A 756 12.39 -1.87 21.93
N GLY A 757 11.57 -1.94 22.98
CA GLY A 757 11.48 -0.89 23.99
C GLY A 757 10.55 0.27 23.64
N HIS A 758 9.87 0.20 22.51
CA HIS A 758 8.78 1.10 22.16
C HIS A 758 7.46 0.34 22.07
N LEU A 759 6.35 0.94 22.47
CA LEU A 759 4.99 0.43 22.22
C LEU A 759 4.50 0.80 20.82
N SER A 760 3.52 0.06 20.30
CA SER A 760 2.85 0.44 19.06
C SER A 760 2.10 1.75 19.28
N TYR A 761 1.91 2.55 18.23
CA TYR A 761 1.17 3.82 18.34
C TYR A 761 -0.30 3.65 18.77
N MET A 762 -0.87 2.45 18.64
CA MET A 762 -2.22 2.16 19.14
C MET A 762 -2.28 1.98 20.64
N ALA A 763 -1.20 1.49 21.23
CA ALA A 763 -1.19 1.07 22.61
C ALA A 763 -0.85 2.20 23.58
N ASP A 764 -0.50 3.40 23.09
CA ASP A 764 0.17 4.45 23.87
C ASP A 764 -0.70 5.03 24.99
N PRO A 765 -0.36 4.79 26.27
CA PRO A 765 -0.82 5.60 27.39
C PRO A 765 0.31 6.57 27.78
N GLN A 766 -0.04 7.67 28.44
CA GLN A 766 0.93 8.54 29.10
C GLN A 766 1.91 7.70 29.96
N LEU A 767 3.22 7.94 29.78
CA LEU A 767 4.32 7.17 30.40
C LEU A 767 4.29 7.25 31.93
N GLU A 768 4.14 6.13 32.65
CA GLU A 768 4.63 6.04 34.06
C GLU A 768 5.18 4.67 34.52
N ASP A 769 5.05 3.53 33.81
CA ASP A 769 5.44 2.22 34.39
C ASP A 769 6.35 1.32 33.54
N VAL A 770 7.23 0.53 34.16
CA VAL A 770 8.13 -0.39 33.43
C VAL A 770 7.38 -1.47 32.61
N LYS A 771 6.14 -1.77 33.01
CA LYS A 771 5.22 -2.64 32.26
C LYS A 771 4.69 -2.00 30.97
N SER A 772 4.93 -0.71 30.75
CA SER A 772 4.49 0.04 29.56
C SER A 772 5.60 0.25 28.51
N PHE A 773 6.80 -0.32 28.64
CA PHE A 773 7.85 -0.11 27.63
C PHE A 773 7.82 -1.10 26.46
N CYS A 774 7.31 -2.31 26.62
CA CYS A 774 7.28 -3.29 25.53
C CYS A 774 6.15 -4.31 25.66
N SER A 775 5.51 -4.60 24.53
CA SER A 775 4.47 -5.63 24.40
C SER A 775 5.03 -7.02 24.04
N ASP A 776 6.35 -7.20 23.92
CA ASP A 776 6.94 -8.52 23.64
C ASP A 776 6.67 -9.47 24.83
N THR A 777 6.00 -10.58 24.54
CA THR A 777 5.63 -11.60 25.51
C THR A 777 6.84 -12.13 26.29
N ARG A 778 8.02 -12.19 25.67
CA ARG A 778 9.25 -12.67 26.31
C ARG A 778 9.73 -11.72 27.41
N ILE A 779 9.65 -10.41 27.17
CA ILE A 779 10.09 -9.39 28.13
C ILE A 779 9.08 -9.29 29.28
N VAL A 780 7.78 -9.32 28.96
CA VAL A 780 6.72 -9.32 29.97
C VAL A 780 6.81 -10.58 30.85
N ALA A 781 7.12 -11.74 30.27
CA ALA A 781 7.39 -12.94 31.04
C ALA A 781 8.66 -12.77 31.91
N PHE A 782 9.76 -12.29 31.33
CA PHE A 782 11.02 -12.12 32.06
C PHE A 782 10.86 -11.18 33.27
N THR A 783 10.21 -10.02 33.09
CA THR A 783 9.92 -9.09 34.20
C THR A 783 9.06 -9.74 35.28
N LYS A 784 8.02 -10.50 34.88
CA LYS A 784 7.12 -11.16 35.82
C LYS A 784 7.78 -12.29 36.63
N TYR A 785 8.73 -13.01 36.04
CA TYR A 785 9.34 -14.18 36.70
C TYR A 785 10.70 -13.89 37.35
N PHE A 786 11.48 -12.95 36.84
CA PHE A 786 12.86 -12.70 37.28
C PHE A 786 13.07 -11.33 37.95
N CYS A 787 12.22 -10.34 37.69
CA CYS A 787 12.37 -8.97 38.23
C CYS A 787 11.45 -8.67 39.43
N SER A 788 10.55 -9.59 39.80
CA SER A 788 9.74 -9.47 41.02
C SER A 788 10.34 -10.33 42.14
N ALA A 789 10.99 -9.68 43.11
CA ALA A 789 11.54 -10.36 44.28
C ALA A 789 10.45 -10.67 45.31
N SER A 790 10.50 -11.88 45.90
CA SER A 790 9.67 -12.24 47.07
C SER A 790 10.47 -12.23 48.39
N ASN A 791 11.80 -12.36 48.32
CA ASN A 791 12.70 -12.49 49.47
C ASN A 791 13.84 -11.44 49.47
N GLU A 792 14.39 -11.10 50.66
CA GLU A 792 15.49 -10.11 50.80
C GLU A 792 16.79 -10.52 50.09
N HIS A 793 17.20 -11.80 50.15
CA HIS A 793 18.39 -12.30 49.43
C HIS A 793 18.22 -12.34 47.90
N GLU A 794 16.99 -12.32 47.41
CA GLU A 794 16.68 -12.26 45.98
C GLU A 794 16.56 -10.83 45.48
N TYR A 795 16.43 -9.86 46.39
CA TYR A 795 16.24 -8.45 46.05
C TYR A 795 17.43 -7.88 45.27
N GLU A 796 18.67 -8.15 45.72
CA GLU A 796 19.88 -7.69 45.03
C GLU A 796 20.00 -8.28 43.61
N LYS A 797 19.69 -9.57 43.45
CA LYS A 797 19.68 -10.24 42.14
C LYS A 797 18.57 -9.68 41.24
N SER A 798 17.38 -9.47 41.79
CA SER A 798 16.23 -8.92 41.07
C SER A 798 16.48 -7.48 40.60
N GLN A 799 17.11 -6.65 41.43
CA GLN A 799 17.52 -5.29 41.04
C GLN A 799 18.55 -5.32 39.91
N PHE A 800 19.55 -6.20 40.01
CA PHE A 800 20.56 -6.38 38.97
C PHE A 800 19.94 -6.83 37.64
N LEU A 801 19.05 -7.82 37.66
CA LEU A 801 18.33 -8.30 36.47
C LEU A 801 17.44 -7.22 35.86
N SER A 802 16.79 -6.41 36.69
CA SER A 802 15.97 -5.28 36.23
C SER A 802 16.82 -4.19 35.55
N ARG A 803 18.01 -3.89 36.10
CA ARG A 803 18.94 -2.90 35.53
C ARG A 803 19.47 -3.35 34.17
N ILE A 804 19.92 -4.61 34.05
CA ILE A 804 20.41 -5.14 32.77
C ILE A 804 19.29 -5.20 31.75
N LEU A 805 18.10 -5.65 32.15
CA LEU A 805 16.96 -5.71 31.26
C LEU A 805 16.62 -4.31 30.73
N TYR A 806 16.62 -3.29 31.59
CA TYR A 806 16.43 -1.91 31.17
C TYR A 806 17.50 -1.45 30.17
N GLU A 807 18.78 -1.71 30.45
CA GLU A 807 19.88 -1.38 29.53
C GLU A 807 19.73 -2.07 28.17
N CYS A 808 19.36 -3.36 28.16
CA CYS A 808 19.14 -4.13 26.94
C CYS A 808 17.93 -3.63 26.14
N ILE A 809 16.87 -3.21 26.82
CA ILE A 809 15.68 -2.64 26.19
C ILE A 809 16.01 -1.26 25.59
N SER A 810 16.62 -0.36 26.37
CA SER A 810 16.95 1.00 25.93
C SER A 810 17.94 1.05 24.76
N ARG A 811 18.84 0.06 24.67
CA ARG A 811 19.84 -0.02 23.59
C ARG A 811 19.43 -0.94 22.44
N GLU A 812 18.20 -1.46 22.44
CA GLU A 812 17.67 -2.40 21.44
C GLU A 812 18.52 -3.69 21.27
N LYS A 813 19.09 -4.23 22.36
CA LYS A 813 20.08 -5.35 22.37
C LYS A 813 19.63 -6.53 23.24
N LEU A 814 18.41 -7.03 23.06
CA LEU A 814 17.88 -8.14 23.87
C LEU A 814 18.69 -9.44 23.74
N ASP A 815 19.25 -9.72 22.57
CA ASP A 815 20.07 -10.92 22.36
C ASP A 815 21.35 -10.91 23.21
N MET A 816 21.75 -9.75 23.74
CA MET A 816 22.88 -9.63 24.67
C MET A 816 22.51 -10.01 26.10
N LEU A 817 21.23 -10.11 26.45
CA LEU A 817 20.79 -10.46 27.81
C LEU A 817 21.40 -11.79 28.26
N ASP A 818 21.42 -12.80 27.38
CA ASP A 818 22.04 -14.09 27.66
C ASP A 818 23.54 -13.98 27.94
N MET A 819 24.24 -13.08 27.23
CA MET A 819 25.66 -12.81 27.47
C MET A 819 25.90 -12.11 28.82
N TYR A 820 25.07 -11.13 29.18
CA TYR A 820 25.12 -10.47 30.49
C TYR A 820 24.89 -11.47 31.63
N LEU A 821 23.90 -12.34 31.48
CA LEU A 821 23.60 -13.41 32.44
C LEU A 821 24.74 -14.42 32.55
N ALA A 822 25.29 -14.86 31.42
CA ALA A 822 26.42 -15.78 31.39
C ALA A 822 27.64 -15.17 32.10
N MET A 823 28.02 -13.93 31.80
CA MET A 823 29.15 -13.26 32.45
C MET A 823 28.94 -13.09 33.97
N TYR A 824 27.72 -12.74 34.39
CA TYR A 824 27.40 -12.64 35.81
C TYR A 824 27.45 -13.99 36.52
N GLN A 825 26.90 -15.05 35.91
CA GLN A 825 26.98 -16.41 36.44
C GLN A 825 28.43 -16.89 36.54
N MET A 826 29.25 -16.62 35.52
CA MET A 826 30.68 -16.94 35.54
C MET A 826 31.37 -16.30 36.75
N GLN A 827 31.11 -15.02 37.03
CA GLN A 827 31.68 -14.33 38.19
C GLN A 827 31.19 -14.92 39.54
N GLN A 828 29.90 -15.21 39.67
CA GLN A 828 29.32 -15.74 40.92
C GLN A 828 29.77 -17.17 41.24
N GLN A 829 30.11 -17.96 40.22
CA GLN A 829 30.60 -19.35 40.37
C GLN A 829 32.10 -19.45 40.71
N LEU A 830 32.84 -18.33 40.68
CA LEU A 830 34.20 -18.20 41.24
C LEU A 830 34.08 -17.95 42.75
N PRO A 831 34.09 -19.01 43.61
CA PRO A 831 35.27 -19.82 43.90
C PRO A 831 34.96 -21.33 44.10
N GLY A 832 34.39 -22.02 43.10
CA GLY A 832 34.14 -23.46 43.27
C GLY A 832 33.87 -24.36 42.05
N THR A 833 33.37 -23.87 40.91
CA THR A 833 32.96 -24.76 39.79
C THR A 833 33.27 -24.27 38.38
N THR A 834 33.92 -23.11 38.23
CA THR A 834 34.17 -22.50 36.92
C THR A 834 35.14 -23.31 36.07
N SER A 835 34.76 -23.56 34.82
CA SER A 835 35.64 -24.20 33.84
C SER A 835 36.66 -23.17 33.33
N SER A 836 37.88 -23.60 33.01
CA SER A 836 38.91 -22.72 32.44
C SER A 836 38.49 -22.11 31.09
N LEU A 837 37.50 -22.71 30.41
CA LEU A 837 36.98 -22.24 29.11
C LEU A 837 36.14 -20.97 29.26
N ASP A 838 35.37 -20.85 30.34
CA ASP A 838 34.52 -19.69 30.60
C ASP A 838 35.36 -18.42 30.78
N LEU A 839 36.52 -18.55 31.44
CA LEU A 839 37.48 -17.46 31.60
C LEU A 839 38.15 -17.07 30.28
N TRP A 840 38.42 -18.03 29.39
CA TRP A 840 38.93 -17.72 28.04
C TRP A 840 37.89 -16.96 27.20
N GLN A 841 36.60 -17.28 27.35
CA GLN A 841 35.53 -16.54 26.68
C GLN A 841 35.42 -15.11 27.22
N LEU A 842 35.44 -14.93 28.55
CA LEU A 842 35.44 -13.61 29.16
C LEU A 842 36.66 -12.78 28.73
N LYS A 843 37.83 -13.40 28.66
CA LYS A 843 39.07 -12.79 28.20
C LYS A 843 39.01 -12.37 26.73
N LEU A 844 38.39 -13.19 25.86
CA LEU A 844 38.15 -12.81 24.47
C LEU A 844 37.22 -11.61 24.36
N VAL A 845 36.14 -11.57 25.16
CA VAL A 845 35.22 -10.42 25.20
C VAL A 845 35.98 -9.16 25.59
N LEU A 846 36.77 -9.20 26.68
CA LEU A 846 37.58 -8.06 27.11
C LEU A 846 38.59 -7.62 26.03
N ALA A 847 39.33 -8.57 25.44
CA ALA A 847 40.29 -8.28 24.37
C ALA A 847 39.62 -7.69 23.11
N PHE A 848 38.38 -8.10 22.82
CA PHE A 848 37.60 -7.56 21.70
C PHE A 848 37.20 -6.09 21.95
N TYR A 849 36.67 -5.77 23.13
CA TYR A 849 36.31 -4.39 23.48
C TYR A 849 37.52 -3.46 23.68
N GLU A 850 38.63 -3.98 24.22
CA GLU A 850 39.91 -3.25 24.27
C GLU A 850 40.36 -2.84 22.86
N ARG A 851 40.22 -3.73 21.87
CA ARG A 851 40.54 -3.43 20.46
C ARG A 851 39.60 -2.38 19.87
N LEU A 852 38.28 -2.50 20.07
CA LEU A 852 37.31 -1.51 19.57
C LEU A 852 37.55 -0.12 20.17
N GLY A 853 37.89 -0.05 21.47
CA GLY A 853 38.18 1.20 22.16
C GLY A 853 39.45 1.92 21.66
N CYS A 854 40.42 1.18 21.10
CA CYS A 854 41.60 1.77 20.47
C CYS A 854 41.34 2.32 19.06
N VAL A 855 40.40 1.74 18.30
CA VAL A 855 40.07 2.18 16.93
C VAL A 855 39.30 3.50 16.94
N THR A 856 38.38 3.69 17.89
CA THR A 856 37.56 4.91 18.01
C THR A 856 38.35 6.16 18.43
N ARG A 857 39.53 6.01 19.05
CA ARG A 857 40.37 7.15 19.46
C ARG A 857 41.24 7.74 18.35
N GLY A 858 41.36 7.07 17.19
CA GLY A 858 42.25 7.48 16.10
C GLY A 858 41.58 8.18 14.91
N THR A 859 40.25 8.15 14.80
CA THR A 859 39.49 8.75 13.69
C THR A 859 38.86 10.07 14.09
N THR A 860 39.07 11.10 13.27
CA THR A 860 38.50 12.44 13.41
C THR A 860 36.98 12.40 13.56
N ALA A 861 36.48 13.24 14.47
CA ALA A 861 35.19 13.17 15.14
C ALA A 861 33.93 13.53 14.31
N SER A 862 33.84 13.20 13.02
CA SER A 862 32.67 13.61 12.20
C SER A 862 31.65 12.51 11.86
N ASP A 863 32.00 11.21 11.82
CA ASP A 863 31.09 10.22 11.19
C ASP A 863 30.85 8.91 11.97
N VAL A 864 31.18 8.85 13.26
CA VAL A 864 30.81 7.70 14.11
C VAL A 864 30.07 8.21 15.33
N SER A 865 28.75 8.03 15.33
CA SER A 865 27.91 8.23 16.50
C SER A 865 28.55 7.56 17.72
N SER A 866 28.77 8.33 18.76
CA SER A 866 29.38 7.98 20.05
C SER A 866 28.60 6.93 20.88
N GLY A 867 27.82 6.03 20.26
CA GLY A 867 26.86 5.12 20.91
C GLY A 867 27.07 3.61 20.74
N ASP A 868 28.09 3.15 19.99
CA ASP A 868 28.14 1.76 19.49
C ASP A 868 28.90 0.73 20.34
N GLN A 869 28.99 0.89 21.66
CA GLN A 869 29.40 -0.24 22.51
C GLN A 869 28.20 -1.15 22.80
N LEU A 870 28.29 -2.42 22.36
CA LEU A 870 27.27 -3.46 22.58
C LEU A 870 27.06 -3.78 24.07
N ILE A 871 28.14 -3.75 24.87
CA ILE A 871 28.13 -3.91 26.33
C ILE A 871 28.71 -2.63 26.97
N SER A 872 28.17 -2.19 28.10
CA SER A 872 28.72 -1.05 28.86
C SER A 872 30.11 -1.33 29.43
N ASP A 873 31.03 -0.36 29.27
CA ASP A 873 32.39 -0.44 29.82
C ASP A 873 32.39 -0.53 31.36
N GLU A 874 31.44 0.14 32.02
CA GLU A 874 31.22 0.03 33.47
C GLU A 874 30.94 -1.42 33.91
N PHE A 875 30.12 -2.15 33.14
CA PHE A 875 29.83 -3.54 33.45
C PHE A 875 31.05 -4.45 33.21
N LEU A 876 31.73 -4.28 32.07
CA LEU A 876 32.94 -5.07 31.74
C LEU A 876 34.06 -4.84 32.76
N THR A 877 34.30 -3.59 33.15
CA THR A 877 35.28 -3.25 34.19
C THR A 877 34.86 -3.80 35.55
N GLY A 878 33.57 -3.76 35.89
CA GLY A 878 33.02 -4.39 37.09
C GLY A 878 33.27 -5.90 37.14
N ILE A 879 32.98 -6.64 36.06
CA ILE A 879 33.27 -8.08 35.97
C ILE A 879 34.78 -8.33 36.09
N ARG A 880 35.61 -7.57 35.38
CA ARG A 880 37.08 -7.70 35.41
C ARG A 880 37.62 -7.52 36.83
N CYS A 881 37.27 -6.42 37.49
CA CYS A 881 37.68 -6.15 38.87
C CYS A 881 37.16 -7.24 39.82
N GLY A 882 35.95 -7.75 39.60
CA GLY A 882 35.40 -8.86 40.35
C GLY A 882 36.24 -10.14 40.27
N VAL A 883 36.61 -10.55 39.06
CA VAL A 883 37.47 -11.72 38.84
C VAL A 883 38.86 -11.50 39.43
N GLU A 884 39.47 -10.33 39.18
CA GLU A 884 40.79 -9.97 39.71
C GLU A 884 40.79 -9.91 41.26
N ASN A 885 39.73 -9.40 41.89
CA ASN A 885 39.58 -9.40 43.35
C ASN A 885 39.47 -10.82 43.93
N THR A 886 38.69 -11.72 43.30
CA THR A 886 38.61 -13.12 43.75
C THR A 886 39.93 -13.87 43.56
N LEU A 887 40.65 -13.60 42.47
CA LEU A 887 41.97 -14.21 42.23
C LEU A 887 43.05 -13.66 43.17
N THR A 888 43.05 -12.36 43.45
CA THR A 888 44.00 -11.73 44.39
C THR A 888 43.73 -12.14 45.84
N THR A 889 42.47 -12.27 46.26
CA THR A 889 42.11 -12.81 47.59
C THR A 889 42.55 -14.27 47.74
N TRP A 890 42.36 -15.10 46.71
CA TRP A 890 42.88 -16.48 46.70
C TRP A 890 44.41 -16.52 46.73
N GLN A 891 45.07 -15.64 45.97
CA GLN A 891 46.53 -15.53 45.91
C GLN A 891 47.11 -15.14 47.27
N ASN A 892 46.50 -14.19 47.97
CA ASN A 892 46.90 -13.74 49.31
C ASN A 892 46.66 -14.80 50.40
N GLY A 893 45.79 -15.79 50.14
CA GLY A 893 45.53 -16.93 51.01
C GLY A 893 46.34 -18.19 50.62
N PRO A 894 45.68 -19.33 50.31
CA PRO A 894 46.36 -20.60 50.01
C PRO A 894 47.10 -20.60 48.66
N GLY A 895 46.76 -19.69 47.74
CA GLY A 895 47.26 -19.70 46.35
C GLY A 895 48.75 -19.39 46.20
N SER A 896 49.34 -18.52 47.05
CA SER A 896 50.76 -18.13 46.94
C SER A 896 51.72 -19.33 47.03
N LYS A 897 51.49 -20.25 47.98
CA LYS A 897 52.31 -21.46 48.15
C LYS A 897 52.14 -22.45 46.98
N ILE A 898 50.92 -22.59 46.48
CA ILE A 898 50.58 -23.50 45.38
C ILE A 898 51.20 -23.00 44.07
N LEU A 899 51.08 -21.70 43.76
CA LEU A 899 51.70 -21.05 42.60
C LEU A 899 53.23 -21.19 42.61
N ALA A 900 53.87 -20.97 43.77
CA ALA A 900 55.31 -21.15 43.92
C ALA A 900 55.75 -22.60 43.67
N SER A 901 54.93 -23.59 44.06
CA SER A 901 55.21 -25.01 43.81
C SER A 901 55.00 -25.42 42.35
N TYR A 902 53.98 -24.88 41.66
CA TYR A 902 53.72 -25.09 40.24
C TYR A 902 54.88 -24.56 39.38
N LEU A 903 55.33 -23.32 39.66
CA LEU A 903 56.45 -22.71 38.93
C LEU A 903 57.79 -23.43 39.14
N ARG A 904 57.99 -24.13 40.28
CA ARG A 904 59.23 -24.86 40.59
C ARG A 904 59.28 -26.29 40.06
N ARG A 905 58.16 -27.03 40.11
CA ARG A 905 58.16 -28.50 39.87
C ARG A 905 57.25 -28.94 38.74
N GLY A 906 56.47 -28.03 38.14
CA GLY A 906 55.45 -28.35 37.13
C GLY A 906 54.22 -29.08 37.67
N ASN A 907 54.31 -29.75 38.83
CA ASN A 907 53.19 -30.51 39.42
C ASN A 907 53.03 -30.20 40.93
N PRO A 908 52.04 -29.36 41.33
CA PRO A 908 51.81 -29.00 42.73
C PRO A 908 51.05 -30.11 43.48
N VAL A 909 51.39 -30.34 44.76
CA VAL A 909 50.62 -31.21 45.67
C VAL A 909 49.37 -30.45 46.09
N LEU A 910 48.26 -30.68 45.38
CA LEU A 910 46.96 -30.00 45.60
C LEU A 910 46.07 -30.85 46.51
N ALA A 911 45.54 -30.27 47.59
CA ALA A 911 44.75 -31.00 48.59
C ALA A 911 43.25 -31.08 48.22
N THR A 912 42.73 -30.12 47.44
CA THR A 912 41.30 -30.07 47.08
C THR A 912 41.05 -29.80 45.59
N CYS A 913 39.90 -30.25 45.07
CA CYS A 913 39.50 -30.04 43.67
C CYS A 913 39.32 -28.54 43.34
N THR A 914 38.86 -27.76 44.31
CA THR A 914 38.66 -26.31 44.24
C THR A 914 39.99 -25.55 44.06
N GLU A 915 41.04 -25.94 44.78
CA GLU A 915 42.38 -25.34 44.61
C GLU A 915 42.99 -25.62 43.24
N ARG A 916 42.74 -26.81 42.66
CA ARG A 916 43.18 -27.14 41.30
C ARG A 916 42.48 -26.29 40.25
N GLN A 917 41.18 -26.06 40.42
CA GLN A 917 40.39 -25.21 39.53
C GLN A 917 40.78 -23.74 39.66
N MET A 918 41.04 -23.25 40.88
CA MET A 918 41.52 -21.88 41.11
C MET A 918 42.93 -21.66 40.53
N LEU A 919 43.83 -22.64 40.64
CA LEU A 919 45.14 -22.60 39.98
C LEU A 919 44.98 -22.54 38.45
N ALA A 920 44.17 -23.41 37.85
CA ALA A 920 43.92 -23.40 36.41
C ALA A 920 43.29 -22.08 35.94
N SER A 921 42.37 -21.53 36.73
CA SER A 921 41.75 -20.22 36.50
C SER A 921 42.78 -19.10 36.51
N PHE A 922 43.65 -19.05 37.52
CA PHE A 922 44.74 -18.08 37.62
C PHE A 922 45.72 -18.17 36.43
N LEU A 923 46.13 -19.39 36.06
CA LEU A 923 47.04 -19.63 34.93
C LEU A 923 46.42 -19.19 33.60
N SER A 924 45.13 -19.49 33.38
CA SER A 924 44.40 -19.12 32.17
C SER A 924 44.17 -17.61 32.05
N TRP A 925 43.84 -16.93 33.16
CA TRP A 925 43.58 -15.50 33.18
C TRP A 925 44.85 -14.70 32.89
N TYR A 926 45.93 -14.97 33.62
CA TYR A 926 47.18 -14.21 33.50
C TYR A 926 48.11 -14.70 32.37
N GLU A 927 47.83 -15.84 31.69
CA GLU A 927 48.73 -16.43 30.69
C GLU A 927 50.14 -16.70 31.28
N ALA A 928 50.18 -17.25 32.50
CA ALA A 928 51.44 -17.60 33.15
C ALA A 928 52.19 -18.71 32.37
N PRO A 929 53.53 -18.64 32.31
CA PRO A 929 54.33 -19.49 31.43
C PRO A 929 54.30 -20.95 31.90
N GLN A 930 54.59 -21.87 30.98
CA GLN A 930 54.92 -23.26 31.30
C GLN A 930 56.11 -23.31 32.30
N PRO A 931 56.25 -24.38 33.10
CA PRO A 931 57.31 -24.49 34.11
C PRO A 931 58.67 -24.11 33.54
N LEU A 932 59.33 -23.19 34.24
CA LEU A 932 60.57 -22.55 33.83
C LEU A 932 61.75 -23.53 34.01
N CYS A 933 62.76 -23.48 33.13
CA CYS A 933 64.03 -24.18 33.34
C CYS A 933 64.69 -23.67 34.64
N GLU A 934 65.50 -24.51 35.30
CA GLU A 934 66.17 -24.14 36.57
C GLU A 934 66.97 -22.83 36.48
N ASP A 935 67.50 -22.48 35.30
CA ASP A 935 68.24 -21.23 35.05
C ASP A 935 67.35 -19.97 35.09
N ASP A 936 66.10 -20.06 34.63
CA ASP A 936 65.14 -18.95 34.66
C ASP A 936 64.57 -18.74 36.07
N PHE A 937 64.51 -19.79 36.89
CA PHE A 937 64.09 -19.70 38.29
C PHE A 937 65.13 -19.00 39.17
N LYS A 938 66.43 -19.18 38.87
CA LYS A 938 67.50 -18.39 39.51
C LYS A 938 67.39 -16.91 39.17
N VAL A 939 67.11 -16.59 37.90
CA VAL A 939 66.87 -15.22 37.43
C VAL A 939 65.65 -14.57 38.12
N LEU A 940 64.57 -15.31 38.37
CA LEU A 940 63.40 -14.82 39.13
C LEU A 940 63.70 -14.49 40.60
N LYS A 941 64.71 -15.15 41.19
CA LYS A 941 65.10 -14.97 42.60
C LYS A 941 65.99 -13.73 42.81
N GLU A 942 66.68 -13.29 41.75
CA GLU A 942 67.60 -12.14 41.77
C GLU A 942 66.95 -10.81 41.30
N CYS A 943 65.79 -10.86 40.63
CA CYS A 943 65.14 -9.65 40.11
C CYS A 943 64.25 -8.96 41.16
N ALA A 944 64.67 -7.80 41.67
CA ALA A 944 63.93 -7.01 42.66
C ALA A 944 62.88 -6.05 42.07
N SER A 945 62.80 -5.88 40.75
CA SER A 945 61.87 -4.92 40.12
C SER A 945 61.06 -5.53 38.96
N VAL A 946 59.76 -5.20 38.93
CA VAL A 946 58.79 -5.65 37.91
C VAL A 946 59.26 -5.40 36.47
N PRO A 947 59.89 -4.26 36.11
CA PRO A 947 60.36 -4.03 34.74
C PRO A 947 61.44 -5.02 34.29
N VAL A 948 62.35 -5.42 35.18
CA VAL A 948 63.43 -6.38 34.86
C VAL A 948 62.86 -7.79 34.67
N LEU A 949 61.88 -8.16 35.50
CA LEU A 949 61.18 -9.44 35.40
C LEU A 949 60.38 -9.55 34.09
N TYR A 950 59.71 -8.47 33.69
CA TYR A 950 59.02 -8.40 32.41
C TYR A 950 59.97 -8.48 31.21
N MET A 951 61.06 -7.70 31.20
CA MET A 951 62.04 -7.70 30.09
C MET A 951 62.72 -9.06 29.88
N LYS A 952 62.94 -9.82 30.96
CA LYS A 952 63.56 -11.15 30.85
C LYS A 952 62.58 -12.25 30.45
N LEU A 953 61.27 -12.09 30.67
CA LEU A 953 60.27 -13.14 30.41
C LEU A 953 59.28 -12.81 29.28
N CYS A 954 59.36 -11.61 28.70
CA CYS A 954 58.49 -11.18 27.59
C CYS A 954 58.58 -12.11 26.37
N HIS A 955 59.77 -12.66 26.09
CA HIS A 955 60.01 -13.60 24.98
C HIS A 955 59.30 -14.96 25.16
N LYS A 956 58.84 -15.29 26.38
CA LYS A 956 58.04 -16.49 26.69
C LYS A 956 56.54 -16.21 26.77
N GLY A 957 56.10 -15.02 26.36
CA GLY A 957 54.67 -14.65 26.31
C GLY A 957 54.11 -14.09 27.61
N LEU A 958 54.96 -13.67 28.56
CA LEU A 958 54.51 -13.12 29.84
C LEU A 958 53.85 -11.75 29.67
N SER A 959 52.60 -11.59 30.12
CA SER A 959 51.91 -10.30 30.13
C SER A 959 52.40 -9.40 31.28
N VAL A 960 52.27 -8.07 31.14
CA VAL A 960 52.63 -7.11 32.22
C VAL A 960 51.77 -7.34 33.46
N ALA A 961 50.49 -7.66 33.28
CA ALA A 961 49.57 -7.99 34.37
C ALA A 961 50.01 -9.27 35.12
N ALA A 962 50.50 -10.28 34.39
CA ALA A 962 51.09 -11.47 34.99
C ALA A 962 52.39 -11.17 35.74
N ALA A 963 53.25 -10.30 35.21
CA ALA A 963 54.48 -9.89 35.90
C ALA A 963 54.16 -9.19 37.24
N MET A 964 53.16 -8.30 37.25
CA MET A 964 52.67 -7.63 38.45
C MET A 964 52.06 -8.63 39.45
N ALA A 965 51.17 -9.52 38.99
CA ALA A 965 50.56 -10.53 39.84
C ALA A 965 51.58 -11.54 40.38
N LEU A 966 52.60 -11.93 39.61
CA LEU A 966 53.64 -12.86 40.06
C LEU A 966 54.63 -12.20 41.03
N SER A 967 54.87 -10.88 40.91
CA SER A 967 55.78 -10.16 41.82
C SER A 967 55.36 -10.26 43.29
N THR A 968 54.05 -10.24 43.59
CA THR A 968 53.53 -10.35 44.96
C THR A 968 53.70 -11.77 45.53
N THR A 969 53.60 -12.81 44.71
CA THR A 969 53.96 -14.19 45.13
C THR A 969 55.46 -14.37 45.37
N LEU A 970 56.31 -13.71 44.57
CA LEU A 970 57.77 -13.84 44.69
C LEU A 970 58.33 -13.11 45.91
N HIS A 971 57.73 -11.98 46.30
CA HIS A 971 58.10 -11.26 47.53
C HIS A 971 57.62 -11.95 48.82
N THR A 972 56.49 -12.67 48.78
CA THR A 972 55.95 -13.41 49.94
C THR A 972 56.59 -14.80 50.12
N ALA A 973 57.23 -15.34 49.08
CA ALA A 973 57.95 -16.62 49.11
C ALA A 973 59.41 -16.50 49.63
N LYS A 974 59.67 -15.65 50.63
CA LYS A 974 60.89 -15.79 51.45
C LYS A 974 60.73 -17.07 52.30
N PRO A 975 61.65 -18.05 52.24
CA PRO A 975 61.65 -19.11 53.24
C PRO A 975 61.99 -18.52 54.63
N PRO A 976 61.67 -19.21 55.74
CA PRO A 976 62.33 -18.93 57.02
C PRO A 976 63.86 -19.03 56.89
#